data_AF-A0A3M0XGB0-F1
#
_entry.id   AF-A0A3M0XGB0-F1
#
_cell.length_a   1.000
_cell.length_b   1.000
_cell.length_c   1.000
_cell.angle_alpha   90.00
_cell.angle_beta   90.00
_cell.angle_gamma   90.00
#
_symmetry.space_group_name_H-M   'P 1'
#
loop_
_entity.id
_entity.type
_entity.pdbx_description
1 polymer ?
#
loop_
_entity_poly.entity_id
_entity_poly.type
_entity_poly.pdbx_seq_one_letter_code
_entity_poly.pdbx_strand_id
1 'polypeptide(L)'
;MTFPVVDAFLLCPEEGKKGKLAICTNTIAPAQVSNEIPFSLREDIAVMGSLVVNRDGAERMIINSLAHPSIEYLVLFGEETASFCPSTNLLQAIMRGYRQDKPGNFIKEGRGVAHNYPSISPKLLEMFKERMKIIPLYTHNGSEAVIDKYLGWEGNKLKWETIDLIKKIRRGKLYYNALTKIIEHLHKIAPSKICAIKLDPKDFQHLQPPIIELDTIDWKMEKVPFEIKTENGEIIADVDAKTKDNILRLRARGSDSFILAYALMKKLNEACASINAKHQLLLGYELSRAEIAIKNNIQAKSLTIPEICEGEREQIETPTGVALKADKKYYYKIGIKEDKLCVQSMSHDTCTRVFELRAKSIEPIIERLAQEDRFDDYEQQFLHRTDVGIEAGRASIALANEYGYFQDFRALFKINTTEHTFIFEQADTFLAAHKKIITSLYTRGLTAKHPDEHKGSMRSGTVLAAFRGKKSLEHMPEIYSSGSQSARAIREDYARKLSSKETGGTYTYGSRTRAHFGYDQLEAAAQKLKQKPDSTAIIQRFDYNKDMRVKETIIENPDGTTRTRIEATKDPCLTHDIYFIAKGKLNAFHIARAHNIVNAYPENVFGLHDAYDKYIADKLELEIGDTFVLSSRANILLLTEEQKAKKLIAEPAKPCIELDTSLGPFSPKEKAEGVGLHTCKLKLMSERPDNCDLEIIENYNSENLLNKAIDYLKKRGTMHNNPIIGTYDPKKPDRYGRLAFFQCNNSGGKLHSTAVFVDGSEETLAKDVELCNYLSSKYSQALELPLGELTLFYAPMRKPKKNDT
;
A
#
# COMPACT_ATOMS: atom_id res chain seq x y z
N MET A 1 18.83 19.99 19.45
CA MET A 1 19.16 18.55 19.50
C MET A 1 20.38 18.35 18.63
N THR A 2 21.45 17.74 19.13
CA THR A 2 22.70 17.54 18.36
C THR A 2 22.66 16.30 17.47
N PHE A 3 21.62 15.47 17.57
CA PHE A 3 21.43 14.28 16.74
C PHE A 3 19.95 14.14 16.32
N PRO A 4 19.63 14.02 15.02
CA PRO A 4 18.26 13.78 14.58
C PRO A 4 17.84 12.35 14.93
N VAL A 5 16.59 12.17 15.32
CA VAL A 5 16.02 10.82 15.52
C VAL A 5 16.10 10.07 14.19
N VAL A 6 16.54 8.81 14.21
CA VAL A 6 16.75 7.98 13.02
C VAL A 6 15.41 7.77 12.32
N ASP A 7 15.26 8.44 11.18
CA ASP A 7 14.00 8.61 10.47
C ASP A 7 13.57 7.32 9.76
N ALA A 8 12.49 6.74 10.26
CA ALA A 8 11.59 5.88 9.51
C ALA A 8 10.27 5.78 10.28
N PHE A 9 9.22 6.45 9.80
CA PHE A 9 7.84 6.29 10.25
C PHE A 9 7.58 6.60 11.74
N LEU A 10 8.32 7.56 12.29
CA LEU A 10 8.09 8.04 13.64
C LEU A 10 7.06 9.17 13.62
N LEU A 11 6.05 9.05 14.47
CA LEU A 11 5.15 10.12 14.83
C LEU A 11 5.66 10.75 16.12
N CYS A 12 6.07 12.01 16.06
CA CYS A 12 6.46 12.81 17.23
C CYS A 12 5.37 13.84 17.49
N PRO A 13 4.45 13.61 18.46
CA PRO A 13 3.45 14.60 18.83
C PRO A 13 4.11 15.92 19.22
N GLU A 14 3.59 17.04 18.72
CA GLU A 14 4.13 18.37 19.00
C GLU A 14 4.05 18.69 20.50
N GLU A 15 2.92 18.33 21.13
CA GLU A 15 2.68 18.41 22.56
C GLU A 15 3.64 17.54 23.38
N GLY A 16 4.10 16.44 22.79
CA GLY A 16 4.88 15.41 23.43
C GLY A 16 6.39 15.54 23.27
N LYS A 17 6.92 16.57 22.61
CA LYS A 17 8.36 16.71 22.29
C LYS A 17 9.35 16.51 23.45
N LYS A 18 8.91 16.74 24.69
CA LYS A 18 9.71 16.53 25.92
C LYS A 18 9.20 15.39 26.80
N GLY A 19 8.27 14.61 26.28
CA GLY A 19 7.68 13.46 26.94
C GLY A 19 8.72 12.41 27.33
N LYS A 20 8.35 11.57 28.28
CA LYS A 20 9.21 10.51 28.82
C LYS A 20 8.94 9.13 28.23
N LEU A 21 7.89 9.01 27.41
CA LEU A 21 7.42 7.76 26.83
C LEU A 21 7.76 7.67 25.34
N ALA A 22 8.28 6.52 24.94
CA ALA A 22 8.27 6.04 23.57
C ALA A 22 7.24 4.91 23.44
N ILE A 23 6.52 4.85 22.33
CA ILE A 23 5.60 3.73 22.04
C ILE A 23 6.03 3.04 20.75
N CYS A 24 6.42 1.79 20.88
CA CYS A 24 6.55 0.86 19.78
C CYS A 24 5.19 0.24 19.50
N THR A 25 4.61 0.50 18.34
CA THR A 25 3.26 0.04 18.00
C THR A 25 3.25 -1.29 17.24
N ASN A 26 4.40 -1.97 17.17
CA ASN A 26 4.61 -3.17 16.35
C ASN A 26 4.06 -2.96 14.94
N THR A 27 3.07 -3.75 14.52
CA THR A 27 2.47 -3.69 13.18
C THR A 27 1.36 -2.65 13.05
N ILE A 28 0.93 -2.00 14.14
CA ILE A 28 -0.12 -1.00 14.15
C ILE A 28 0.45 0.35 13.72
N ALA A 29 -0.27 1.11 12.90
CA ALA A 29 0.13 2.46 12.51
C ALA A 29 0.22 3.39 13.75
N PRO A 30 1.33 4.14 13.95
CA PRO A 30 1.50 5.06 15.09
C PRO A 30 0.35 6.07 15.21
N ALA A 31 -0.10 6.53 14.05
CA ALA A 31 -1.29 7.35 13.83
C ALA A 31 -2.55 6.84 14.55
N GLN A 32 -2.86 5.57 14.33
CA GLN A 32 -4.05 4.93 14.88
C GLN A 32 -3.92 4.82 16.40
N VAL A 33 -2.72 4.54 16.91
CA VAL A 33 -2.44 4.51 18.35
C VAL A 33 -2.60 5.89 18.96
N SER A 34 -2.04 6.94 18.33
CA SER A 34 -2.18 8.33 18.77
C SER A 34 -3.64 8.76 18.92
N ASN A 35 -4.48 8.43 17.93
CA ASN A 35 -5.91 8.78 17.92
C ASN A 35 -6.72 8.20 19.08
N GLU A 36 -6.27 7.08 19.63
CA GLU A 36 -6.94 6.40 20.75
C GLU A 36 -6.42 6.87 22.12
N ILE A 37 -5.31 7.62 22.14
CA ILE A 37 -4.75 8.19 23.37
C ILE A 37 -5.39 9.55 23.64
N PRO A 38 -5.99 9.77 24.84
CA PRO A 38 -6.50 11.06 25.27
C PRO A 38 -5.48 12.17 25.10
N PHE A 39 -5.92 13.33 24.59
CA PHE A 39 -5.04 14.46 24.29
C PHE A 39 -4.22 14.91 25.52
N SER A 40 -4.83 14.91 26.71
CA SER A 40 -4.17 15.25 27.98
C SER A 40 -3.01 14.34 28.36
N LEU A 41 -2.91 13.15 27.76
CA LEU A 41 -1.84 12.19 28.03
C LEU A 41 -0.73 12.21 26.96
N ARG A 42 -0.95 12.93 25.85
CA ARG A 42 0.01 12.95 24.72
C ARG A 42 1.27 13.75 25.02
N GLU A 43 1.23 14.66 25.99
CA GLU A 43 2.41 15.42 26.44
C GLU A 43 3.54 14.53 27.00
N ASP A 44 3.19 13.34 27.51
CA ASP A 44 4.17 12.36 27.97
C ASP A 44 4.80 11.55 26.83
N ILE A 45 4.27 11.63 25.60
CA ILE A 45 4.67 10.77 24.48
C ILE A 45 5.64 11.51 23.56
N ALA A 46 6.93 11.24 23.73
CA ALA A 46 7.98 11.80 22.87
C ALA A 46 7.91 11.30 21.43
N VAL A 47 7.69 10.00 21.27
CA VAL A 47 7.77 9.35 19.96
C VAL A 47 6.92 8.09 19.91
N MET A 48 6.29 7.85 18.75
CA MET A 48 5.60 6.62 18.43
C MET A 48 6.09 6.08 17.11
N GLY A 49 6.34 4.78 17.00
CA GLY A 49 6.85 4.17 15.77
C GLY A 49 6.36 2.75 15.60
N SER A 50 6.03 2.38 14.37
CA SER A 50 5.75 1.00 14.01
C SER A 50 7.04 0.27 13.67
N LEU A 51 7.07 -1.02 13.98
CA LEU A 51 8.08 -1.93 13.51
C LEU A 51 7.48 -2.66 12.30
N VAL A 52 7.78 -2.18 11.10
CA VAL A 52 7.38 -2.83 9.84
C VAL A 52 8.42 -3.88 9.42
N VAL A 53 9.66 -3.72 9.89
CA VAL A 53 10.79 -4.63 9.61
C VAL A 53 11.42 -5.06 10.95
N ASN A 54 11.52 -6.37 11.20
CA ASN A 54 11.75 -6.94 12.53
C ASN A 54 13.09 -6.48 13.11
N ARG A 55 14.14 -6.60 12.30
CA ARG A 55 15.50 -6.23 12.65
C ARG A 55 15.70 -4.71 12.64
N ASP A 56 15.65 -4.08 11.47
CA ASP A 56 15.97 -2.65 11.31
C ASP A 56 15.13 -1.74 12.21
N GLY A 57 13.83 -2.06 12.37
CA GLY A 57 12.94 -1.27 13.21
C GLY A 57 13.33 -1.32 14.69
N ALA A 58 13.62 -2.51 15.21
CA ALA A 58 14.02 -2.67 16.61
C ALA A 58 15.36 -1.99 16.91
N GLU A 59 16.32 -2.09 15.98
CA GLU A 59 17.62 -1.42 16.11
C GLU A 59 17.45 0.11 16.10
N ARG A 60 16.65 0.67 15.19
CA ARG A 60 16.33 2.11 15.18
C ARG A 60 15.67 2.56 16.46
N MET A 61 14.73 1.79 16.99
CA MET A 61 14.06 2.08 18.26
C MET A 61 15.04 2.14 19.43
N ILE A 62 16.02 1.22 19.49
CA ILE A 62 17.09 1.24 20.49
C ILE A 62 17.90 2.54 20.38
N ILE A 63 18.37 2.88 19.17
CA ILE A 63 19.17 4.09 18.92
C ILE A 63 18.36 5.36 19.24
N ASN A 64 17.12 5.43 18.81
CA ASN A 64 16.24 6.59 19.03
C ASN A 64 15.96 6.82 20.52
N SER A 65 15.77 5.75 21.28
CA SER A 65 15.59 5.83 22.73
C SER A 65 16.85 6.34 23.45
N LEU A 66 18.04 5.95 22.95
CA LEU A 66 19.33 6.43 23.47
C LEU A 66 19.60 7.89 23.09
N ALA A 67 19.28 8.27 21.85
CA ALA A 67 19.53 9.61 21.31
C ALA A 67 18.60 10.68 21.90
N HIS A 68 17.36 10.31 22.25
CA HIS A 68 16.38 11.27 22.76
C HIS A 68 16.68 11.69 24.21
N PRO A 69 16.70 13.00 24.54
CA PRO A 69 17.14 13.48 25.84
C PRO A 69 16.22 13.10 27.01
N SER A 70 14.93 12.90 26.77
CA SER A 70 13.92 12.70 27.83
C SER A 70 13.29 11.31 27.89
N ILE A 71 13.49 10.44 26.88
CA ILE A 71 12.82 9.13 26.87
C ILE A 71 13.41 8.25 27.98
N GLU A 72 12.51 7.73 28.82
CA GLU A 72 12.83 6.86 29.97
C GLU A 72 12.09 5.52 29.87
N TYR A 73 10.87 5.54 29.31
CA TYR A 73 10.04 4.34 29.15
C TYR A 73 9.85 4.02 27.68
N LEU A 74 9.93 2.73 27.34
CA LEU A 74 9.54 2.21 26.03
C LEU A 74 8.38 1.24 26.21
N VAL A 75 7.21 1.60 25.69
CA VAL A 75 6.03 0.74 25.67
C VAL A 75 6.03 -0.08 24.39
N LEU A 76 6.07 -1.40 24.53
CA LEU A 76 5.95 -2.35 23.44
C LEU A 76 4.48 -2.74 23.31
N PHE A 77 3.79 -2.23 22.30
CA PHE A 77 2.34 -2.32 22.14
C PHE A 77 1.93 -2.93 20.80
N GLY A 78 0.93 -3.81 20.82
CA GLY A 78 0.32 -4.39 19.62
C GLY A 78 0.58 -5.89 19.48
N GLU A 79 0.25 -6.45 18.32
CA GLU A 79 0.39 -7.89 18.08
C GLU A 79 1.69 -8.20 17.34
N GLU A 80 2.34 -9.27 17.77
CA GLU A 80 3.48 -9.88 17.10
C GLU A 80 3.07 -11.19 16.45
N THR A 81 3.89 -11.66 15.52
CA THR A 81 3.64 -12.90 14.80
C THR A 81 4.81 -13.87 14.90
N ALA A 82 4.64 -15.14 14.51
CA ALA A 82 5.71 -16.13 14.72
C ALA A 82 6.97 -15.86 13.90
N SER A 83 6.84 -15.21 12.74
CA SER A 83 7.98 -14.78 11.93
C SER A 83 8.50 -13.39 12.32
N PHE A 84 7.68 -12.60 13.03
CA PHE A 84 7.93 -11.21 13.40
C PHE A 84 7.78 -10.99 14.91
N CYS A 85 8.89 -11.17 15.64
CA CYS A 85 8.93 -11.09 17.11
C CYS A 85 9.89 -10.01 17.65
N PRO A 86 9.85 -8.74 17.19
CA PRO A 86 10.83 -7.73 17.59
C PRO A 86 10.81 -7.35 19.07
N SER A 87 9.63 -7.19 19.67
CA SER A 87 9.40 -6.95 21.10
C SER A 87 9.87 -8.14 21.94
N THR A 88 9.53 -9.37 21.54
CA THR A 88 10.02 -10.59 22.20
C THR A 88 11.55 -10.66 22.15
N ASN A 89 12.14 -10.40 20.98
CA ASN A 89 13.59 -10.43 20.78
C ASN A 89 14.31 -9.33 21.56
N LEU A 90 13.71 -8.15 21.70
CA LEU A 90 14.28 -7.07 22.50
C LEU A 90 14.38 -7.49 23.97
N LEU A 91 13.31 -8.06 24.53
CA LEU A 91 13.34 -8.53 25.92
C LEU A 91 14.41 -9.61 26.12
N GLN A 92 14.54 -10.55 25.18
CA GLN A 92 15.57 -11.59 25.25
C GLN A 92 16.99 -11.02 25.12
N ALA A 93 17.20 -10.04 24.24
CA ALA A 93 18.49 -9.36 24.09
C ALA A 93 18.89 -8.66 25.39
N ILE A 94 17.99 -7.93 26.03
CA ILE A 94 18.25 -7.24 27.30
C ILE A 94 18.53 -8.24 28.43
N MET A 95 17.77 -9.33 28.52
CA MET A 95 17.92 -10.31 29.59
C MET A 95 19.16 -11.20 29.43
N ARG A 96 19.55 -11.54 28.20
CA ARG A 96 20.50 -12.63 27.92
C ARG A 96 21.71 -12.23 27.08
N GLY A 97 21.65 -11.08 26.43
CA GLY A 97 22.65 -10.60 25.48
C GLY A 97 22.71 -11.43 24.20
N TYR A 98 23.85 -11.30 23.51
CA TYR A 98 24.12 -11.99 22.24
C TYR A 98 24.90 -13.30 22.42
N ARG A 99 24.67 -14.22 21.49
CA ARG A 99 25.44 -15.43 21.26
C ARG A 99 26.88 -15.08 20.93
N GLN A 100 27.82 -15.72 21.61
CA GLN A 100 29.26 -15.55 21.38
C GLN A 100 29.78 -16.51 20.29
N ASP A 101 29.03 -17.57 20.03
CA ASP A 101 29.39 -18.64 19.08
C ASP A 101 29.00 -18.32 17.63
N LYS A 102 28.34 -17.18 17.37
CA LYS A 102 27.88 -16.79 16.05
C LYS A 102 28.09 -15.29 15.79
N PRO A 103 28.76 -14.90 14.69
CA PRO A 103 28.93 -13.49 14.34
C PRO A 103 27.60 -12.83 13.98
N GLY A 104 27.51 -11.50 14.11
CA GLY A 104 26.32 -10.73 13.71
C GLY A 104 25.27 -10.53 14.82
N ASN A 105 25.68 -10.57 16.10
CA ASN A 105 24.86 -10.24 17.27
C ASN A 105 23.52 -11.01 17.33
N PHE A 106 23.58 -12.33 17.14
CA PHE A 106 22.41 -13.19 17.31
C PHE A 106 21.97 -13.22 18.78
N ILE A 107 20.68 -13.02 19.02
CA ILE A 107 20.12 -12.93 20.36
C ILE A 107 20.02 -14.34 20.97
N LYS A 108 20.46 -14.52 22.22
CA LYS A 108 20.29 -15.80 22.91
C LYS A 108 18.81 -16.10 23.11
N GLU A 109 18.36 -17.26 22.64
CA GLU A 109 16.94 -17.66 22.62
C GLU A 109 16.03 -16.67 21.88
N GLY A 110 16.58 -16.02 20.86
CA GLY A 110 15.80 -15.22 19.93
C GLY A 110 14.77 -16.08 19.17
N ARG A 111 13.65 -15.46 18.79
CA ARG A 111 12.52 -16.08 18.09
C ARG A 111 12.25 -15.39 16.75
N GLY A 112 11.57 -16.12 15.86
CA GLY A 112 11.25 -15.65 14.50
C GLY A 112 12.44 -15.73 13.54
N VAL A 113 12.22 -15.22 12.31
CA VAL A 113 13.13 -15.44 11.17
C VAL A 113 14.45 -14.68 11.32
N ALA A 114 14.41 -13.47 11.87
CA ALA A 114 15.58 -12.61 12.06
C ALA A 114 15.64 -12.15 13.53
N HIS A 115 16.42 -12.86 14.33
CA HIS A 115 16.59 -12.60 15.77
C HIS A 115 18.00 -12.13 16.11
N ASN A 116 18.51 -11.17 15.34
CA ASN A 116 19.84 -10.60 15.54
C ASN A 116 19.83 -9.08 15.34
N TYR A 117 20.71 -8.38 16.05
CA TYR A 117 20.87 -6.92 15.98
C TYR A 117 22.31 -6.55 15.61
N PRO A 118 22.72 -6.76 14.35
CA PRO A 118 24.11 -6.61 13.94
C PRO A 118 24.60 -5.15 13.93
N SER A 119 23.70 -4.17 13.91
CA SER A 119 24.05 -2.75 14.09
C SER A 119 24.03 -2.30 15.55
N ILE A 120 23.62 -3.16 16.50
CA ILE A 120 23.63 -2.82 17.92
C ILE A 120 24.76 -3.57 18.62
N SER A 121 25.88 -2.87 18.84
CA SER A 121 27.01 -3.42 19.58
C SER A 121 26.63 -3.83 21.02
N PRO A 122 27.37 -4.76 21.65
CA PRO A 122 27.16 -5.11 23.05
C PRO A 122 27.18 -3.88 23.98
N LYS A 123 28.04 -2.91 23.68
CA LYS A 123 28.14 -1.64 24.40
C LYS A 123 26.84 -0.82 24.28
N LEU A 124 26.29 -0.68 23.08
CA LEU A 124 25.02 0.04 22.87
C LEU A 124 23.85 -0.67 23.55
N LEU A 125 23.80 -2.00 23.49
CA LEU A 125 22.75 -2.78 24.17
C LEU A 125 22.81 -2.59 25.70
N GLU A 126 24.01 -2.57 26.28
CA GLU A 126 24.16 -2.33 27.72
C GLU A 126 23.77 -0.89 28.08
N MET A 127 24.19 0.10 27.30
CA MET A 127 23.74 1.50 27.49
C MET A 127 22.21 1.63 27.41
N PHE A 128 21.57 0.88 26.50
CA PHE A 128 20.10 0.84 26.39
C PHE A 128 19.46 0.22 27.62
N LYS A 129 19.96 -0.93 28.07
CA LYS A 129 19.53 -1.60 29.31
C LYS A 129 19.75 -0.71 30.54
N GLU A 130 20.82 0.08 30.57
CA GLU A 130 21.12 1.03 31.63
C GLU A 130 20.14 2.21 31.67
N ARG A 131 19.73 2.72 30.50
CA ARG A 131 18.86 3.89 30.39
C ARG A 131 17.37 3.56 30.51
N MET A 132 16.92 2.47 29.89
CA MET A 132 15.52 2.29 29.52
C MET A 132 14.72 1.39 30.47
N LYS A 133 13.44 1.75 30.67
CA LYS A 133 12.42 0.94 31.34
C LYS A 133 11.42 0.41 30.30
N ILE A 134 11.34 -0.91 30.13
CA ILE A 134 10.55 -1.52 29.06
C ILE A 134 9.20 -1.99 29.59
N ILE A 135 8.10 -1.60 28.93
CA ILE A 135 6.74 -1.95 29.31
C ILE A 135 6.16 -2.93 28.26
N PRO A 136 6.08 -4.24 28.54
CA PRO A 136 5.65 -5.23 27.56
C PRO A 136 4.11 -5.38 27.50
N LEU A 137 3.46 -4.63 26.62
CA LEU A 137 2.01 -4.68 26.33
C LEU A 137 1.71 -5.25 24.93
N TYR A 138 2.30 -6.39 24.61
CA TYR A 138 2.09 -7.05 23.32
C TYR A 138 1.61 -8.49 23.50
N THR A 139 1.05 -9.06 22.43
CA THR A 139 0.58 -10.45 22.36
C THR A 139 1.32 -11.23 21.27
N HIS A 140 1.64 -12.48 21.57
CA HIS A 140 2.15 -13.48 20.62
C HIS A 140 2.01 -14.87 21.23
N ASN A 141 1.88 -15.91 20.40
CA ASN A 141 1.89 -17.29 20.89
C ASN A 141 3.20 -17.59 21.64
N GLY A 142 3.09 -17.80 22.95
CA GLY A 142 4.22 -18.12 23.82
C GLY A 142 5.09 -16.93 24.23
N SER A 143 4.69 -15.66 23.97
CA SER A 143 5.40 -14.51 24.56
C SER A 143 5.13 -14.36 26.06
N GLU A 144 4.08 -14.98 26.60
CA GLU A 144 3.78 -14.91 28.04
C GLU A 144 4.95 -15.37 28.89
N ALA A 145 5.56 -16.51 28.56
CA ALA A 145 6.73 -17.01 29.28
C ALA A 145 7.94 -16.05 29.25
N VAL A 146 8.16 -15.37 28.12
CA VAL A 146 9.25 -14.39 27.99
C VAL A 146 8.95 -13.13 28.81
N ILE A 147 7.71 -12.65 28.76
CA ILE A 147 7.29 -11.45 29.47
C ILE A 147 7.26 -11.71 30.97
N ASP A 148 6.75 -12.85 31.44
CA ASP A 148 6.73 -13.19 32.85
C ASP A 148 8.15 -13.33 33.41
N LYS A 149 9.06 -13.93 32.61
CA LYS A 149 10.49 -13.97 32.94
C LYS A 149 11.10 -12.58 33.02
N TYR A 150 10.79 -11.68 32.08
CA TYR A 150 11.25 -10.29 32.11
C TYR A 150 10.71 -9.50 33.31
N LEU A 151 9.43 -9.66 33.63
CA LEU A 151 8.80 -8.99 34.77
C LEU A 151 9.31 -9.51 36.13
N GLY A 152 9.84 -10.74 36.17
CA GLY A 152 10.48 -11.32 37.36
C GLY A 152 12.01 -11.22 37.38
N TRP A 153 12.63 -10.66 36.33
CA TRP A 153 14.08 -10.56 36.22
C TRP A 153 14.63 -9.43 37.09
N GLU A 154 15.66 -9.71 37.90
CA GLU A 154 16.27 -8.75 38.84
C GLU A 154 16.84 -7.49 38.15
N GLY A 155 17.21 -7.59 36.88
CA GLY A 155 17.67 -6.44 36.08
C GLY A 155 16.55 -5.51 35.60
N ASN A 156 15.29 -5.81 35.91
CA ASN A 156 14.15 -4.97 35.55
C ASN A 156 14.06 -3.74 36.46
N LYS A 157 13.87 -2.57 35.85
CA LYS A 157 13.84 -1.25 36.52
C LYS A 157 12.43 -0.71 36.78
N LEU A 158 11.40 -1.51 36.53
CA LEU A 158 10.02 -1.14 36.79
C LEU A 158 9.72 -1.21 38.29
N LYS A 159 8.95 -0.24 38.79
CA LYS A 159 8.40 -0.28 40.14
C LYS A 159 7.36 -1.40 40.25
N TRP A 160 7.21 -1.98 41.45
CA TRP A 160 6.30 -3.10 41.69
C TRP A 160 4.86 -2.79 41.29
N GLU A 161 4.39 -1.56 41.56
CA GLU A 161 3.02 -1.12 41.21
C GLU A 161 2.79 -1.15 39.70
N THR A 162 3.81 -0.78 38.91
CA THR A 162 3.76 -0.85 37.45
C THR A 162 3.73 -2.30 36.97
N ILE A 163 4.52 -3.18 37.59
CA ILE A 163 4.55 -4.62 37.25
C ILE A 163 3.18 -5.26 37.54
N ASP A 164 2.59 -4.98 38.71
CA ASP A 164 1.28 -5.50 39.10
C ASP A 164 0.18 -5.01 38.14
N LEU A 165 0.22 -3.73 37.75
CA LEU A 165 -0.71 -3.18 36.76
C LEU A 165 -0.58 -3.87 35.40
N ILE A 166 0.65 -4.09 34.90
CA ILE A 166 0.88 -4.81 33.64
C ILE A 166 0.29 -6.21 33.72
N LYS A 167 0.58 -6.96 34.80
CA LYS A 167 0.03 -8.32 35.00
C LYS A 167 -1.50 -8.32 35.02
N LYS A 168 -2.13 -7.36 35.69
CA LYS A 168 -3.60 -7.20 35.73
C LYS A 168 -4.17 -6.92 34.34
N ILE A 169 -3.57 -6.00 33.61
CA ILE A 169 -4.01 -5.62 32.26
C ILE A 169 -3.90 -6.80 31.29
N ARG A 170 -2.81 -7.57 31.37
CA ARG A 170 -2.55 -8.71 30.48
C ARG A 170 -3.44 -9.93 30.73
N ARG A 171 -4.17 -10.00 31.85
CA ARG A 171 -5.23 -11.00 32.05
C ARG A 171 -6.46 -10.75 31.15
N GLY A 172 -6.60 -9.53 30.62
CA GLY A 172 -7.65 -9.17 29.66
C GLY A 172 -7.13 -9.10 28.23
N LYS A 173 -8.02 -8.75 27.29
CA LYS A 173 -7.61 -8.47 25.91
C LYS A 173 -6.82 -7.15 25.85
N LEU A 174 -5.64 -7.18 25.24
CA LEU A 174 -4.82 -5.99 25.02
C LEU A 174 -5.40 -5.17 23.84
N TYR A 175 -6.08 -4.08 24.19
CA TYR A 175 -6.61 -3.07 23.27
C TYR A 175 -6.14 -1.67 23.70
N TYR A 176 -6.57 -0.61 23.03
CA TYR A 176 -6.19 0.76 23.35
C TYR A 176 -6.49 1.17 24.80
N ASN A 177 -7.57 0.69 25.40
CA ASN A 177 -7.86 0.95 26.82
C ASN A 177 -6.76 0.42 27.76
N ALA A 178 -6.09 -0.67 27.41
CA ALA A 178 -4.95 -1.18 28.17
C ALA A 178 -3.74 -0.24 28.08
N LEU A 179 -3.47 0.26 26.88
CA LEU A 179 -2.41 1.24 26.65
C LEU A 179 -2.68 2.54 27.41
N THR A 180 -3.89 3.10 27.29
CA THR A 180 -4.30 4.34 27.98
C THR A 180 -4.13 4.21 29.49
N LYS A 181 -4.57 3.10 30.09
CA LYS A 181 -4.39 2.85 31.54
C LYS A 181 -2.92 2.84 31.97
N ILE A 182 -2.03 2.29 31.15
CA ILE A 182 -0.59 2.32 31.44
C ILE A 182 -0.05 3.74 31.31
N ILE A 183 -0.44 4.48 30.29
CA ILE A 183 0.00 5.86 30.11
C ILE A 183 -0.48 6.74 31.28
N GLU A 184 -1.74 6.62 31.72
CA GLU A 184 -2.27 7.31 32.91
C GLU A 184 -1.48 7.00 34.18
N HIS A 185 -1.06 5.74 34.34
CA HIS A 185 -0.22 5.34 35.47
C HIS A 185 1.18 5.96 35.38
N LEU A 186 1.81 5.93 34.21
CA LEU A 186 3.14 6.50 33.99
C LEU A 186 3.14 8.04 34.04
N HIS A 187 2.05 8.69 33.64
CA HIS A 187 1.86 10.13 33.73
C HIS A 187 2.07 10.63 35.16
N LYS A 188 1.53 9.90 36.16
CA LYS A 188 1.66 10.19 37.60
C LYS A 188 3.07 10.01 38.16
N ILE A 189 3.98 9.40 37.41
CA ILE A 189 5.37 9.19 37.83
C ILE A 189 6.20 10.37 37.32
N ALA A 190 6.83 11.10 38.25
CA ALA A 190 7.73 12.20 37.90
C ALA A 190 8.89 11.70 37.01
N PRO A 191 9.26 12.45 35.95
CA PRO A 191 10.35 12.07 35.06
C PRO A 191 11.70 12.08 35.80
N SER A 192 12.55 11.11 35.50
CA SER A 192 13.92 11.10 36.01
C SER A 192 14.77 12.17 35.29
N LYS A 193 15.73 12.80 36.00
CA LYS A 193 16.72 13.68 35.35
C LYS A 193 17.74 12.82 34.61
N ILE A 194 17.54 12.60 33.32
CA ILE A 194 18.43 11.82 32.46
C ILE A 194 19.19 12.77 31.53
N CYS A 195 20.49 12.55 31.35
CA CYS A 195 21.29 13.28 30.36
C CYS A 195 21.22 12.59 28.99
N ALA A 196 21.29 13.37 27.90
CA ALA A 196 21.43 12.81 26.57
C ALA A 196 22.73 11.99 26.46
N ILE A 197 22.64 10.80 25.91
CA ILE A 197 23.82 9.97 25.63
C ILE A 197 24.45 10.47 24.32
N LYS A 198 25.76 10.70 24.33
CA LYS A 198 26.52 10.98 23.12
C LYS A 198 26.78 9.68 22.38
N LEU A 199 26.09 9.46 21.27
CA LEU A 199 26.30 8.31 20.38
C LEU A 199 27.37 8.66 19.33
N ASP A 200 28.18 7.68 18.91
CA ASP A 200 29.06 7.82 17.75
C ASP A 200 28.26 7.47 16.49
N PRO A 201 28.16 8.36 15.49
CA PRO A 201 27.51 8.07 14.21
C PRO A 201 27.97 6.78 13.53
N LYS A 202 29.21 6.36 13.76
CA LYS A 202 29.75 5.10 13.24
C LYS A 202 29.05 3.87 13.81
N ASP A 203 28.53 3.94 15.04
CA ASP A 203 27.91 2.80 15.70
C ASP A 203 26.58 2.38 15.03
N PHE A 204 25.97 3.25 14.23
CA PHE A 204 24.67 2.99 13.61
C PHE A 204 24.56 3.49 12.17
N GLN A 205 25.69 3.73 11.49
CA GLN A 205 25.73 4.17 10.10
C GLN A 205 24.92 3.27 9.15
N HIS A 206 24.77 1.97 9.43
CA HIS A 206 23.94 1.07 8.62
C HIS A 206 22.43 1.32 8.77
N LEU A 207 22.00 1.94 9.87
CA LEU A 207 20.61 2.36 10.08
C LEU A 207 20.39 3.75 9.49
N GLN A 208 21.38 4.64 9.60
CA GLN A 208 21.33 5.99 9.05
C GLN A 208 22.67 6.32 8.39
N PRO A 209 22.84 6.00 7.10
CA PRO A 209 24.08 6.29 6.40
C PRO A 209 24.39 7.80 6.48
N PRO A 210 25.65 8.18 6.80
CA PRO A 210 26.07 9.57 6.77
C PRO A 210 25.74 10.21 5.44
N ILE A 211 25.03 11.35 5.48
CA ILE A 211 24.67 12.11 4.29
C ILE A 211 25.90 12.90 3.83
N ILE A 212 26.28 12.71 2.57
CA ILE A 212 27.31 13.47 1.88
C ILE A 212 26.60 14.30 0.81
N GLU A 213 26.45 15.59 1.09
CA GLU A 213 25.94 16.56 0.14
C GLU A 213 27.03 16.86 -0.89
N LEU A 214 26.69 16.73 -2.17
CA LEU A 214 27.59 17.00 -3.28
C LEU A 214 27.16 18.27 -3.99
N ASP A 215 28.11 19.18 -4.18
CA ASP A 215 27.90 20.41 -4.92
C ASP A 215 27.70 20.13 -6.41
N THR A 216 26.98 21.02 -7.09
CA THR A 216 26.89 21.01 -8.55
C THR A 216 28.28 21.24 -9.13
N ILE A 217 28.64 20.43 -10.12
CA ILE A 217 29.90 20.56 -10.86
C ILE A 217 29.64 21.09 -12.27
N ASP A 218 30.57 21.87 -12.80
CA ASP A 218 30.56 22.25 -14.22
C ASP A 218 30.93 21.02 -15.07
N TRP A 219 29.92 20.24 -15.44
CA TRP A 219 30.12 18.99 -16.16
C TRP A 219 30.51 19.23 -17.61
N LYS A 220 31.74 18.86 -17.93
CA LYS A 220 32.20 18.69 -19.31
C LYS A 220 31.76 17.30 -19.78
N MET A 221 31.09 17.24 -20.93
CA MET A 221 30.65 15.95 -21.48
C MET A 221 31.83 14.99 -21.61
N GLU A 222 31.65 13.77 -21.14
CA GLU A 222 32.72 12.76 -21.10
C GLU A 222 32.85 12.10 -22.46
N LYS A 223 34.09 11.95 -22.94
CA LYS A 223 34.38 11.16 -24.15
C LYS A 223 34.32 9.67 -23.80
N VAL A 224 33.42 8.94 -24.44
CA VAL A 224 33.14 7.54 -24.09
C VAL A 224 33.21 6.62 -25.30
N PRO A 225 33.59 5.34 -25.13
CA PRO A 225 33.74 4.41 -26.25
C PRO A 225 32.42 3.73 -26.58
N PHE A 226 31.29 4.44 -26.47
CA PHE A 226 29.98 3.91 -26.77
C PHE A 226 29.04 5.01 -27.26
N GLU A 227 27.99 4.61 -27.96
CA GLU A 227 26.95 5.49 -28.43
C GLU A 227 25.58 4.83 -28.22
N ILE A 228 24.68 5.56 -27.57
CA ILE A 228 23.30 5.11 -27.34
C ILE A 228 22.34 5.96 -28.17
N LYS A 229 21.59 5.29 -29.03
CA LYS A 229 20.58 5.89 -29.92
C LYS A 229 19.22 5.23 -29.72
N THR A 230 18.18 5.91 -30.21
CA THR A 230 16.84 5.33 -30.35
C THR A 230 16.47 5.25 -31.83
N GLU A 231 15.91 4.11 -32.24
CA GLU A 231 15.46 3.89 -33.62
C GLU A 231 14.24 2.96 -33.59
N ASN A 232 13.14 3.33 -34.25
CA ASN A 232 11.93 2.52 -34.35
C ASN A 232 11.37 2.01 -33.00
N GLY A 233 11.48 2.82 -31.94
CA GLY A 233 11.02 2.46 -30.60
C GLY A 233 11.96 1.49 -29.85
N GLU A 234 13.17 1.27 -30.36
CA GLU A 234 14.19 0.43 -29.73
C GLU A 234 15.45 1.25 -29.40
N ILE A 235 16.20 0.76 -28.42
CA ILE A 235 17.50 1.29 -28.01
C ILE A 235 18.56 0.55 -28.83
N ILE A 236 19.47 1.31 -29.43
CA ILE A 236 20.67 0.80 -30.09
C ILE A 236 21.86 1.21 -29.26
N ALA A 237 22.65 0.22 -28.82
CA ALA A 237 23.87 0.42 -28.05
C ALA A 237 25.07 -0.06 -28.85
N ASP A 238 25.84 0.88 -29.39
CA ASP A 238 27.11 0.63 -30.05
C ASP A 238 28.25 0.80 -29.04
N VAL A 239 29.10 -0.21 -28.88
CA VAL A 239 30.14 -0.22 -27.84
C VAL A 239 31.47 -0.68 -28.44
N ASP A 240 32.52 0.09 -28.17
CA ASP A 240 33.90 -0.26 -28.42
C ASP A 240 34.58 -0.59 -27.08
N ALA A 241 35.22 -1.75 -27.01
CA ALA A 241 35.93 -2.18 -25.81
C ALA A 241 37.34 -2.66 -26.16
N LYS A 242 38.32 -2.25 -25.34
CA LYS A 242 39.70 -2.70 -25.52
C LYS A 242 39.85 -4.13 -25.00
N THR A 243 40.34 -5.00 -25.87
CA THR A 243 40.87 -6.32 -25.50
C THR A 243 42.40 -6.23 -25.39
N LYS A 244 43.09 -7.35 -25.13
CA LYS A 244 44.57 -7.37 -25.12
C LYS A 244 45.18 -6.99 -26.47
N ASP A 245 44.55 -7.41 -27.57
CA ASP A 245 45.17 -7.38 -28.90
C ASP A 245 44.39 -6.54 -29.93
N ASN A 246 43.12 -6.19 -29.67
CA ASN A 246 42.26 -5.48 -30.61
C ASN A 246 41.13 -4.66 -29.93
N ILE A 247 40.39 -3.88 -30.71
CA ILE A 247 39.14 -3.23 -30.30
C ILE A 247 37.97 -4.14 -30.69
N LEU A 248 37.25 -4.62 -29.67
CA LEU A 248 35.98 -5.34 -29.85
C LEU A 248 34.88 -4.31 -30.13
N ARG A 249 34.18 -4.48 -31.25
CA ARG A 249 33.09 -3.59 -31.70
C ARG A 249 31.77 -4.34 -31.62
N LEU A 250 30.91 -3.90 -30.72
CA LEU A 250 29.64 -4.56 -30.41
C LEU A 250 28.47 -3.65 -30.79
N ARG A 251 27.34 -4.27 -31.14
CA ARG A 251 26.03 -3.64 -31.29
C ARG A 251 24.97 -4.48 -30.58
N ALA A 252 24.25 -3.89 -29.65
CA ALA A 252 23.07 -4.51 -29.02
C ALA A 252 21.81 -3.70 -29.36
N ARG A 253 20.69 -4.40 -29.57
CA ARG A 253 19.40 -3.81 -29.93
C ARG A 253 18.26 -4.40 -29.10
N GLY A 254 17.39 -3.55 -28.58
CA GLY A 254 16.23 -3.97 -27.79
C GLY A 254 15.55 -2.81 -27.06
N SER A 255 14.47 -3.08 -26.33
CA SER A 255 13.65 -2.07 -25.65
C SER A 255 13.89 -1.97 -24.14
N ASP A 256 14.89 -2.69 -23.62
CA ASP A 256 15.13 -2.89 -22.20
C ASP A 256 16.60 -2.65 -21.86
N SER A 257 16.85 -1.58 -21.10
CA SER A 257 18.20 -1.15 -20.72
C SER A 257 18.96 -2.23 -19.93
N PHE A 258 18.29 -2.97 -19.04
CA PHE A 258 18.92 -4.01 -18.23
C PHE A 258 19.30 -5.23 -19.07
N ILE A 259 18.41 -5.66 -19.98
CA ILE A 259 18.68 -6.79 -20.88
C ILE A 259 19.84 -6.47 -21.82
N LEU A 260 19.91 -5.23 -22.32
CA LEU A 260 21.03 -4.77 -23.15
C LEU A 260 22.34 -4.74 -22.35
N ALA A 261 22.33 -4.21 -21.13
CA ALA A 261 23.48 -4.23 -20.24
C ALA A 261 23.97 -5.66 -19.95
N TYR A 262 23.05 -6.61 -19.73
CA TYR A 262 23.39 -8.02 -19.52
C TYR A 262 24.02 -8.65 -20.77
N ALA A 263 23.46 -8.39 -21.95
CA ALA A 263 23.98 -8.92 -23.22
C ALA A 263 25.40 -8.41 -23.49
N LEU A 264 25.64 -7.11 -23.26
CA LEU A 264 26.96 -6.49 -23.36
C LEU A 264 27.94 -7.10 -22.35
N MET A 265 27.56 -7.20 -21.07
CA MET A 265 28.38 -7.83 -20.03
C MET A 265 28.86 -9.22 -20.45
N LYS A 266 27.94 -10.08 -20.92
CA LYS A 266 28.25 -11.45 -21.30
C LYS A 266 29.33 -11.48 -22.40
N LYS A 267 29.16 -10.66 -23.44
CA LYS A 267 30.10 -10.58 -24.56
C LYS A 267 31.45 -9.96 -24.18
N LEU A 268 31.44 -8.92 -23.35
CA LEU A 268 32.67 -8.31 -22.84
C LEU A 268 33.49 -9.30 -22.00
N ASN A 269 32.83 -10.09 -21.14
CA ASN A 269 33.47 -11.13 -20.34
C ASN A 269 34.06 -12.25 -21.23
N GLU A 270 33.32 -12.73 -22.22
CA GLU A 270 33.79 -13.75 -23.18
C GLU A 270 35.07 -13.29 -23.90
N ALA A 271 35.14 -12.01 -24.26
CA ALA A 271 36.28 -11.43 -24.96
C ALA A 271 37.39 -10.90 -24.02
N CYS A 272 37.24 -11.03 -22.69
CA CYS A 272 38.12 -10.40 -21.70
C CYS A 272 38.34 -8.89 -21.96
N ALA A 273 37.30 -8.21 -22.44
CA ALA A 273 37.32 -6.79 -22.75
C ALA A 273 36.90 -5.96 -21.54
N SER A 274 37.43 -4.74 -21.40
CA SER A 274 37.10 -3.87 -20.27
C SER A 274 36.72 -2.46 -20.70
N ILE A 275 35.81 -1.88 -19.92
CA ILE A 275 35.39 -0.48 -19.94
C ILE A 275 35.64 0.05 -18.53
N ASN A 276 36.15 1.27 -18.36
CA ASN A 276 36.43 1.79 -17.02
C ASN A 276 35.15 2.00 -16.19
N ALA A 277 35.25 2.05 -14.86
CA ALA A 277 34.09 2.11 -13.97
C ALA A 277 33.17 3.33 -14.23
N LYS A 278 33.75 4.52 -14.47
CA LYS A 278 32.99 5.75 -14.79
C LYS A 278 32.18 5.58 -16.07
N HIS A 279 32.78 5.00 -17.11
CA HIS A 279 32.13 4.73 -18.38
C HIS A 279 31.03 3.66 -18.26
N GLN A 280 31.19 2.66 -17.39
CA GLN A 280 30.13 1.67 -17.12
C GLN A 280 28.88 2.31 -16.49
N LEU A 281 29.09 3.25 -15.55
CA LEU A 281 28.01 4.03 -14.92
C LEU A 281 27.33 4.96 -15.95
N LEU A 282 28.11 5.67 -16.76
CA LEU A 282 27.61 6.54 -17.83
C LEU A 282 26.86 5.76 -18.92
N LEU A 283 27.32 4.55 -19.26
CA LEU A 283 26.61 3.65 -20.18
C LEU A 283 25.22 3.32 -19.62
N GLY A 284 25.13 3.03 -18.32
CA GLY A 284 23.85 2.79 -17.65
C GLY A 284 22.92 3.99 -17.72
N TYR A 285 23.46 5.19 -17.43
CA TYR A 285 22.73 6.44 -17.58
C TYR A 285 22.16 6.61 -19.00
N GLU A 286 23.00 6.49 -20.03
CA GLU A 286 22.60 6.68 -21.42
C GLU A 286 21.56 5.64 -21.89
N LEU A 287 21.69 4.38 -21.45
CA LEU A 287 20.68 3.34 -21.69
C LEU A 287 19.33 3.71 -21.07
N SER A 288 19.33 4.19 -19.82
CA SER A 288 18.09 4.63 -19.17
C SER A 288 17.47 5.86 -19.81
N ARG A 289 18.31 6.80 -20.29
CA ARG A 289 17.89 7.99 -21.02
C ARG A 289 17.13 7.63 -22.29
N ALA A 290 17.68 6.71 -23.08
CA ALA A 290 17.04 6.22 -24.30
C ALA A 290 15.75 5.45 -24.00
N GLU A 291 15.76 4.59 -22.99
CA GLU A 291 14.57 3.85 -22.56
C GLU A 291 13.42 4.77 -22.12
N ILE A 292 13.73 5.79 -21.30
CA ILE A 292 12.75 6.77 -20.83
C ILE A 292 12.22 7.63 -21.97
N ALA A 293 13.07 8.00 -22.93
CA ALA A 293 12.63 8.70 -24.13
C ALA A 293 11.59 7.89 -24.91
N ILE A 294 11.77 6.58 -25.02
CA ILE A 294 10.81 5.67 -25.68
C ILE A 294 9.53 5.51 -24.83
N LYS A 295 9.66 5.21 -23.53
CA LYS A 295 8.53 4.79 -22.69
C LYS A 295 7.68 5.94 -22.17
N ASN A 296 8.31 7.06 -21.87
CA ASN A 296 7.67 8.22 -21.24
C ASN A 296 7.60 9.45 -22.15
N ASN A 297 8.21 9.39 -23.34
CA ASN A 297 8.35 10.55 -24.24
C ASN A 297 9.03 11.75 -23.55
N ILE A 298 10.02 11.47 -22.68
CA ILE A 298 10.81 12.48 -21.97
C ILE A 298 12.20 12.51 -22.60
N GLN A 299 12.55 13.65 -23.21
CA GLN A 299 13.90 13.88 -23.71
C GLN A 299 14.79 14.40 -22.58
N ALA A 300 15.87 13.69 -22.29
CA ALA A 300 16.89 14.11 -21.34
C ALA A 300 18.23 14.35 -22.03
N LYS A 301 19.07 15.19 -21.42
CA LYS A 301 20.38 15.59 -21.96
C LYS A 301 21.38 14.42 -21.90
N SER A 302 22.16 14.21 -22.96
CA SER A 302 23.31 13.29 -22.90
C SER A 302 24.39 13.85 -21.98
N LEU A 303 25.07 12.97 -21.24
CA LEU A 303 26.25 13.32 -20.45
C LEU A 303 27.56 13.01 -21.17
N THR A 304 27.47 12.48 -22.39
CA THR A 304 28.58 11.84 -23.09
C THR A 304 28.74 12.36 -24.52
N ILE A 305 29.98 12.31 -25.01
CA ILE A 305 30.35 12.47 -26.42
C ILE A 305 30.87 11.10 -26.90
N PRO A 306 30.21 10.45 -27.87
CA PRO A 306 30.67 9.16 -28.37
C PRO A 306 31.99 9.32 -29.14
N GLU A 307 32.98 8.49 -28.80
CA GLU A 307 34.24 8.29 -29.52
C GLU A 307 34.32 6.83 -29.97
N ILE A 308 33.47 6.49 -30.94
CA ILE A 308 33.42 5.15 -31.53
C ILE A 308 34.27 5.08 -32.80
N CYS A 309 34.98 3.97 -32.98
CA CYS A 309 35.77 3.68 -34.16
C CYS A 309 34.87 3.27 -35.33
N GLU A 310 35.29 3.61 -36.54
CA GLU A 310 34.71 3.05 -37.76
C GLU A 310 35.01 1.54 -37.85
N GLY A 311 34.09 0.80 -38.47
CA GLY A 311 34.20 -0.65 -38.70
C GLY A 311 32.89 -1.40 -38.52
N GLU A 312 32.89 -2.67 -38.95
CA GLU A 312 31.77 -3.59 -38.74
C GLU A 312 31.59 -3.91 -37.25
N ARG A 313 30.34 -4.06 -36.80
CA ARG A 313 29.98 -4.33 -35.40
C ARG A 313 29.34 -5.71 -35.29
N GLU A 314 29.80 -6.50 -34.33
CA GLU A 314 29.16 -7.77 -33.99
C GLU A 314 27.79 -7.49 -33.36
N GLN A 315 26.73 -7.98 -33.99
CA GLN A 315 25.38 -7.91 -33.44
C GLN A 315 25.22 -8.93 -32.31
N ILE A 316 24.81 -8.45 -31.13
CA ILE A 316 24.57 -9.29 -29.96
C ILE A 316 23.07 -9.58 -29.83
N GLU A 317 22.73 -10.84 -29.57
CA GLU A 317 21.39 -11.27 -29.22
C GLU A 317 21.02 -10.91 -27.78
N THR A 318 19.81 -10.40 -27.58
CA THR A 318 19.27 -10.08 -26.25
C THR A 318 18.59 -11.30 -25.63
N PRO A 319 19.03 -11.76 -24.45
CA PRO A 319 18.43 -12.93 -23.82
C PRO A 319 17.08 -12.60 -23.18
N THR A 320 16.23 -13.62 -23.03
CA THR A 320 14.98 -13.52 -22.26
C THR A 320 15.14 -14.11 -20.85
N GLY A 321 14.50 -13.51 -19.84
CA GLY A 321 14.39 -14.12 -18.51
C GLY A 321 15.67 -14.08 -17.67
N VAL A 322 16.52 -13.09 -17.86
CA VAL A 322 17.75 -12.91 -17.06
C VAL A 322 17.47 -12.22 -15.72
N ALA A 323 18.29 -12.53 -14.72
CA ALA A 323 18.24 -11.92 -13.39
C ALA A 323 19.63 -11.44 -12.94
N LEU A 324 19.65 -10.34 -12.20
CA LEU A 324 20.85 -9.85 -11.51
C LEU A 324 21.14 -10.78 -10.32
N LYS A 325 22.33 -11.36 -10.27
CA LYS A 325 22.82 -12.03 -9.06
C LYS A 325 23.15 -10.96 -8.04
N ALA A 326 22.74 -11.13 -6.79
CA ALA A 326 23.07 -10.18 -5.74
C ALA A 326 24.60 -10.10 -5.56
N ASP A 327 25.13 -8.88 -5.53
CA ASP A 327 26.48 -8.61 -5.07
C ASP A 327 26.59 -9.01 -3.59
N LYS A 328 27.65 -9.74 -3.25
CA LYS A 328 27.79 -10.34 -1.91
C LYS A 328 28.32 -9.36 -0.87
N LYS A 329 28.91 -8.24 -1.30
CA LYS A 329 29.52 -7.23 -0.42
C LYS A 329 28.67 -5.98 -0.33
N TYR A 330 28.21 -5.47 -1.46
CA TYR A 330 27.59 -4.14 -1.54
C TYR A 330 26.22 -4.19 -2.19
N TYR A 331 25.39 -3.20 -1.88
CA TYR A 331 24.15 -2.97 -2.60
C TYR A 331 23.80 -1.48 -2.55
N TYR A 332 23.05 -1.03 -3.55
CA TYR A 332 22.68 0.38 -3.70
C TYR A 332 21.19 0.57 -3.55
N LYS A 333 20.79 1.60 -2.79
CA LYS A 333 19.41 2.10 -2.76
C LYS A 333 19.38 3.47 -3.42
N ILE A 334 18.54 3.61 -4.43
CA ILE A 334 18.47 4.82 -5.24
C ILE A 334 17.07 5.40 -5.12
N GLY A 335 16.97 6.72 -5.02
CA GLY A 335 15.68 7.40 -4.90
C GLY A 335 15.79 8.91 -5.02
N ILE A 336 14.67 9.58 -4.77
CA ILE A 336 14.57 11.03 -4.70
C ILE A 336 14.13 11.40 -3.29
N LYS A 337 14.86 12.31 -2.62
CA LYS A 337 14.55 12.83 -1.30
C LYS A 337 14.87 14.31 -1.24
N GLU A 338 13.99 15.12 -0.66
CA GLU A 338 14.22 16.57 -0.46
C GLU A 338 14.69 17.29 -1.75
N ASP A 339 14.02 16.99 -2.87
CA ASP A 339 14.35 17.53 -4.21
C ASP A 339 15.80 17.27 -4.67
N LYS A 340 16.37 16.15 -4.21
CA LYS A 340 17.71 15.69 -4.59
C LYS A 340 17.69 14.23 -5.00
N LEU A 341 18.59 13.88 -5.93
CA LEU A 341 18.95 12.51 -6.24
C LEU A 341 19.70 11.94 -5.04
N CYS A 342 19.27 10.77 -4.58
CA CYS A 342 19.80 10.09 -3.41
C CYS A 342 20.33 8.71 -3.82
N VAL A 343 21.61 8.44 -3.54
CA VAL A 343 22.22 7.12 -3.75
C VAL A 343 22.88 6.65 -2.46
N GLN A 344 22.28 5.66 -1.80
CA GLN A 344 22.85 5.03 -0.60
C GLN A 344 23.76 3.87 -1.03
N SER A 345 25.04 3.94 -0.67
CA SER A 345 25.98 2.83 -0.78
C SER A 345 25.96 2.04 0.52
N MET A 346 25.41 0.84 0.47
CA MET A 346 25.26 -0.06 1.61
C MET A 346 26.24 -1.24 1.52
N SER A 347 26.52 -1.88 2.66
CA SER A 347 27.31 -3.11 2.74
C SER A 347 26.56 -4.18 3.53
N HIS A 348 26.74 -5.44 3.13
CA HIS A 348 26.28 -6.61 3.87
C HIS A 348 27.05 -6.82 5.17
N ASP A 349 28.30 -6.36 5.24
CA ASP A 349 29.08 -6.30 6.47
C ASP A 349 28.83 -4.98 7.21
N THR A 350 28.32 -5.10 8.44
CA THR A 350 27.98 -3.95 9.31
C THR A 350 29.18 -3.17 9.84
N CYS A 351 30.40 -3.70 9.68
CA CYS A 351 31.63 -3.00 10.02
C CYS A 351 32.16 -2.13 8.87
N THR A 352 31.65 -2.33 7.66
CA THR A 352 32.07 -1.58 6.49
C THR A 352 31.43 -0.19 6.50
N ARG A 353 32.20 0.86 6.17
CA ARG A 353 31.65 2.22 6.03
C ARG A 353 30.49 2.23 5.02
N VAL A 354 29.40 2.93 5.33
CA VAL A 354 28.30 3.21 4.38
C VAL A 354 28.09 4.73 4.27
N PHE A 355 27.36 5.19 3.25
CA PHE A 355 27.01 6.60 3.09
C PHE A 355 25.80 6.79 2.17
N GLU A 356 25.18 7.97 2.26
CA GLU A 356 24.14 8.44 1.35
C GLU A 356 24.66 9.66 0.60
N LEU A 357 24.82 9.55 -0.73
CA LEU A 357 25.14 10.69 -1.58
C LEU A 357 23.86 11.44 -1.93
N ARG A 358 23.89 12.77 -1.82
CA ARG A 358 22.80 13.66 -2.25
C ARG A 358 23.31 14.72 -3.20
N ALA A 359 22.61 14.93 -4.31
CA ALA A 359 22.92 15.97 -5.27
C ALA A 359 21.66 16.44 -6.01
N LYS A 360 21.69 17.67 -6.55
CA LYS A 360 20.60 18.19 -7.41
C LYS A 360 20.64 17.61 -8.82
N SER A 361 21.74 16.98 -9.21
CA SER A 361 21.97 16.41 -10.53
C SER A 361 22.86 15.16 -10.43
N ILE A 362 22.91 14.37 -11.49
CA ILE A 362 23.56 13.05 -11.50
C ILE A 362 25.08 13.10 -11.65
N GLU A 363 25.61 14.15 -12.27
CA GLU A 363 27.02 14.29 -12.60
C GLU A 363 27.96 14.13 -11.40
N PRO A 364 27.78 14.84 -10.27
CA PRO A 364 28.63 14.64 -9.09
C PRO A 364 28.43 13.26 -8.45
N ILE A 365 27.24 12.65 -8.59
CA ILE A 365 26.96 11.30 -8.09
C ILE A 365 27.78 10.27 -8.89
N ILE A 366 27.81 10.38 -10.21
CA ILE A 366 28.59 9.49 -11.09
C ILE A 366 30.08 9.57 -10.76
N GLU A 367 30.62 10.79 -10.62
CA GLU A 367 32.03 10.98 -10.21
C GLU A 367 32.33 10.30 -8.89
N ARG A 368 31.46 10.53 -7.89
CA ARG A 368 31.70 9.98 -6.56
C ARG A 368 31.56 8.46 -6.53
N LEU A 369 30.60 7.90 -7.25
CA LEU A 369 30.43 6.44 -7.37
C LEU A 369 31.62 5.79 -8.09
N ALA A 370 32.13 6.41 -9.15
CA ALA A 370 33.29 5.92 -9.88
C ALA A 370 34.57 5.97 -9.03
N GLN A 371 34.72 6.99 -8.16
CA GLN A 371 35.85 7.10 -7.23
C GLN A 371 35.80 6.06 -6.10
N GLU A 372 34.60 5.76 -5.59
CA GLU A 372 34.43 4.80 -4.48
C GLU A 372 34.49 3.35 -4.94
N ASP A 373 34.01 3.06 -6.16
CA ASP A 373 34.03 1.77 -6.84
C ASP A 373 33.68 0.55 -5.95
N ARG A 374 32.57 0.66 -5.21
CA ARG A 374 32.15 -0.33 -4.21
C ARG A 374 31.31 -1.45 -4.82
N PHE A 375 31.98 -2.34 -5.52
CA PHE A 375 31.41 -3.54 -6.12
C PHE A 375 32.28 -4.75 -5.78
N ASP A 376 31.69 -5.92 -5.61
CA ASP A 376 32.46 -7.16 -5.49
C ASP A 376 33.19 -7.46 -6.80
N ASP A 377 34.28 -8.22 -6.70
CA ASP A 377 35.07 -8.63 -7.87
C ASP A 377 34.58 -10.01 -8.32
N TYR A 378 33.64 -10.02 -9.29
CA TYR A 378 33.01 -11.23 -9.81
C TYR A 378 32.39 -11.03 -11.19
N GLU A 379 31.79 -12.09 -11.77
CA GLU A 379 31.41 -12.11 -13.18
C GLU A 379 30.33 -11.10 -13.59
N GLN A 380 29.53 -10.58 -12.65
CA GLN A 380 28.51 -9.56 -12.94
C GLN A 380 28.86 -8.16 -12.47
N GLN A 381 30.12 -7.90 -12.11
CA GLN A 381 30.55 -6.58 -11.65
C GLN A 381 30.19 -5.47 -12.64
N PHE A 382 30.43 -5.68 -13.94
CA PHE A 382 30.04 -4.73 -15.00
C PHE A 382 28.54 -4.43 -14.97
N LEU A 383 27.71 -5.49 -14.89
CA LEU A 383 26.27 -5.35 -14.90
C LEU A 383 25.76 -4.59 -13.68
N HIS A 384 26.34 -4.81 -12.50
CA HIS A 384 26.00 -4.02 -11.31
C HIS A 384 26.32 -2.54 -11.45
N ARG A 385 27.50 -2.19 -11.99
CA ARG A 385 27.83 -0.77 -12.23
C ARG A 385 26.87 -0.14 -13.22
N THR A 386 26.59 -0.82 -14.33
CA THR A 386 25.67 -0.32 -15.33
C THR A 386 24.24 -0.24 -14.80
N ASP A 387 23.77 -1.19 -13.99
CA ASP A 387 22.45 -1.15 -13.36
C ASP A 387 22.31 0.01 -12.36
N VAL A 388 23.34 0.26 -11.54
CA VAL A 388 23.40 1.46 -10.69
C VAL A 388 23.32 2.74 -11.53
N GLY A 389 24.00 2.77 -12.68
CA GLY A 389 23.90 3.87 -13.64
C GLY A 389 22.49 4.03 -14.25
N ILE A 390 21.83 2.92 -14.57
CA ILE A 390 20.45 2.89 -15.09
C ILE A 390 19.49 3.47 -14.05
N GLU A 391 19.51 2.95 -12.83
CA GLU A 391 18.59 3.36 -11.77
C GLU A 391 18.85 4.81 -11.33
N ALA A 392 20.12 5.23 -11.20
CA ALA A 392 20.46 6.62 -10.92
C ALA A 392 20.01 7.55 -12.05
N GLY A 393 20.18 7.13 -13.31
CA GLY A 393 19.71 7.87 -14.47
C GLY A 393 18.20 8.06 -14.49
N ARG A 394 17.44 6.99 -14.25
CA ARG A 394 15.98 7.06 -14.11
C ARG A 394 15.56 8.03 -13.01
N ALA A 395 16.16 7.92 -11.83
CA ALA A 395 15.87 8.82 -10.71
C ALA A 395 16.24 10.29 -11.02
N SER A 396 17.36 10.52 -11.69
CA SER A 396 17.78 11.87 -12.09
C SER A 396 16.84 12.49 -13.12
N ILE A 397 16.42 11.73 -14.12
CA ILE A 397 15.49 12.20 -15.14
C ILE A 397 14.12 12.48 -14.52
N ALA A 398 13.70 11.63 -13.58
CA ALA A 398 12.46 11.86 -12.84
C ALA A 398 12.52 13.14 -12.01
N LEU A 399 13.61 13.36 -11.27
CA LEU A 399 13.84 14.59 -10.51
C LEU A 399 13.78 15.84 -11.40
N ALA A 400 14.48 15.82 -12.54
CA ALA A 400 14.54 16.95 -13.46
C ALA A 400 13.20 17.29 -14.13
N ASN A 401 12.23 16.38 -14.12
CA ASN A 401 10.93 16.54 -14.77
C ASN A 401 9.75 16.53 -13.77
N GLU A 402 10.00 16.50 -12.46
CA GLU A 402 8.99 16.38 -11.40
C GLU A 402 8.14 15.09 -11.48
N TYR A 403 8.76 13.98 -11.88
CA TYR A 403 8.14 12.65 -11.90
C TYR A 403 8.47 11.89 -10.61
N GLY A 404 7.54 11.00 -10.23
CA GLY A 404 7.78 9.94 -9.27
C GLY A 404 8.70 8.87 -9.86
N TYR A 405 9.58 8.37 -9.01
CA TYR A 405 10.51 7.28 -9.29
C TYR A 405 10.45 6.26 -8.16
N PHE A 406 10.55 4.99 -8.53
CA PHE A 406 10.73 3.89 -7.60
C PHE A 406 11.75 2.92 -8.22
N GLN A 407 12.76 2.54 -7.44
CA GLN A 407 13.81 1.61 -7.90
C GLN A 407 13.20 0.28 -8.35
N ASP A 408 13.80 -0.32 -9.37
CA ASP A 408 13.35 -1.54 -10.07
C ASP A 408 12.05 -1.36 -10.88
N PHE A 409 11.43 -0.18 -10.83
CA PHE A 409 10.26 0.15 -11.62
C PHE A 409 10.66 0.94 -12.87
N ARG A 410 10.46 0.31 -14.03
CA ARG A 410 10.99 0.79 -15.31
C ARG A 410 10.35 2.07 -15.84
N ALA A 411 9.16 2.44 -15.35
CA ALA A 411 8.43 3.59 -15.86
C ALA A 411 8.46 4.74 -14.86
N LEU A 412 8.76 5.94 -15.35
CA LEU A 412 8.52 7.15 -14.57
C LEU A 412 7.02 7.44 -14.57
N PHE A 413 6.51 8.04 -13.49
CA PHE A 413 5.08 8.38 -13.42
C PHE A 413 4.88 9.77 -12.84
N LYS A 414 3.90 10.51 -13.37
CA LYS A 414 3.63 11.85 -12.88
C LYS A 414 2.86 11.81 -11.55
N ILE A 415 3.30 12.69 -10.65
CA ILE A 415 2.54 13.39 -9.61
C ILE A 415 1.03 13.63 -9.81
N ASN A 416 0.12 12.65 -9.94
CA ASN A 416 -1.30 13.02 -10.13
C ASN A 416 -1.85 13.62 -8.82
N THR A 417 -2.22 14.91 -8.82
CA THR A 417 -2.84 15.63 -7.68
C THR A 417 -4.18 16.27 -8.03
N THR A 418 -4.63 16.12 -9.28
CA THR A 418 -5.76 16.90 -9.82
C THR A 418 -6.85 16.04 -10.43
N GLU A 419 -6.51 14.89 -10.99
CA GLU A 419 -7.44 14.08 -11.79
C GLU A 419 -7.89 12.85 -11.01
N HIS A 420 -9.21 12.66 -10.90
CA HIS A 420 -9.75 11.37 -10.49
C HIS A 420 -9.46 10.34 -11.59
N THR A 421 -9.16 9.10 -11.20
CA THR A 421 -8.82 8.05 -12.16
C THR A 421 -9.73 6.85 -11.98
N PHE A 422 -10.34 6.43 -13.09
CA PHE A 422 -10.93 5.11 -13.21
C PHE A 422 -9.90 4.10 -13.72
N ILE A 423 -9.81 2.95 -13.05
CA ILE A 423 -8.88 1.87 -13.35
C ILE A 423 -9.71 0.60 -13.56
N PHE A 424 -9.50 -0.04 -14.72
CA PHE A 424 -10.02 -1.37 -14.99
C PHE A 424 -8.85 -2.33 -15.18
N GLU A 425 -8.83 -3.42 -14.41
CA GLU A 425 -7.79 -4.45 -14.50
C GLU A 425 -8.42 -5.85 -14.52
N GLN A 426 -7.78 -6.75 -15.25
CA GLN A 426 -8.23 -8.15 -15.35
C GLN A 426 -7.05 -9.12 -15.44
N ALA A 427 -7.28 -10.32 -14.91
CA ALA A 427 -6.36 -11.46 -15.03
C ALA A 427 -7.06 -12.80 -14.73
N ASP A 428 -6.35 -13.88 -15.06
CA ASP A 428 -6.68 -15.27 -14.76
C ASP A 428 -6.14 -15.75 -13.40
N THR A 429 -5.45 -14.88 -12.65
CA THR A 429 -4.96 -15.13 -11.30
C THR A 429 -5.11 -13.89 -10.42
N PHE A 430 -5.38 -14.10 -9.13
CA PHE A 430 -5.51 -13.01 -8.17
C PHE A 430 -4.26 -12.11 -8.13
N LEU A 431 -3.05 -12.70 -8.04
CA LEU A 431 -1.80 -11.94 -7.92
C LEU A 431 -1.57 -11.02 -9.12
N ALA A 432 -1.82 -11.51 -10.33
CA ALA A 432 -1.63 -10.71 -11.54
C ALA A 432 -2.61 -9.53 -11.60
N ALA A 433 -3.90 -9.75 -11.31
CA ALA A 433 -4.89 -8.67 -11.25
C ALA A 433 -4.54 -7.67 -10.14
N HIS A 434 -4.23 -8.15 -8.93
CA HIS A 434 -3.94 -7.29 -7.80
C HIS A 434 -2.65 -6.47 -7.99
N LYS A 435 -1.59 -7.07 -8.55
CA LYS A 435 -0.37 -6.35 -8.94
C LYS A 435 -0.66 -5.24 -9.94
N LYS A 436 -1.46 -5.49 -10.97
CA LYS A 436 -1.87 -4.47 -11.93
C LYS A 436 -2.66 -3.34 -11.25
N ILE A 437 -3.60 -3.68 -10.38
CA ILE A 437 -4.38 -2.69 -9.62
C ILE A 437 -3.47 -1.80 -8.77
N ILE A 438 -2.58 -2.39 -7.97
CA ILE A 438 -1.65 -1.63 -7.12
C ILE A 438 -0.75 -0.75 -7.99
N THR A 439 -0.20 -1.30 -9.08
CA THR A 439 0.68 -0.55 -9.99
C THR A 439 -0.06 0.64 -10.59
N SER A 440 -1.24 0.41 -11.15
CA SER A 440 -2.09 1.44 -11.76
C SER A 440 -2.50 2.51 -10.75
N LEU A 441 -2.90 2.12 -9.55
CA LEU A 441 -3.33 3.05 -8.51
C LEU A 441 -2.14 3.85 -7.94
N TYR A 442 -0.99 3.20 -7.75
CA TYR A 442 0.21 3.85 -7.23
C TYR A 442 0.78 4.89 -8.20
N THR A 443 0.74 4.59 -9.51
CA THR A 443 1.33 5.45 -10.56
C THR A 443 0.38 6.49 -11.12
N ARG A 444 -0.92 6.18 -11.24
CA ARG A 444 -1.93 7.07 -11.85
C ARG A 444 -2.93 7.63 -10.85
N GLY A 445 -3.07 7.03 -9.68
CA GLY A 445 -4.07 7.43 -8.69
C GLY A 445 -3.82 8.82 -8.10
N LEU A 446 -4.91 9.45 -7.70
CA LEU A 446 -4.94 10.79 -7.12
C LEU A 446 -4.18 10.83 -5.78
N THR A 447 -3.12 11.64 -5.77
CA THR A 447 -2.48 12.41 -4.68
C THR A 447 -3.42 13.22 -3.82
N ALA A 448 -3.93 12.68 -2.71
CA ALA A 448 -4.61 13.47 -1.70
C ALA A 448 -4.08 13.20 -0.28
N LYS A 449 -4.19 14.21 0.59
CA LYS A 449 -4.06 14.00 2.03
C LYS A 449 -5.23 13.17 2.52
N HIS A 450 -4.95 12.19 3.35
CA HIS A 450 -6.00 11.45 4.02
C HIS A 450 -6.67 12.37 5.06
N PRO A 451 -8.01 12.32 5.25
CA PRO A 451 -8.74 13.17 6.20
C PRO A 451 -8.25 13.08 7.64
N ASP A 452 -7.80 11.88 8.01
CA ASP A 452 -7.01 11.63 9.21
C ASP A 452 -5.55 11.91 8.87
N GLU A 453 -5.06 13.09 9.27
CA GLU A 453 -3.72 13.59 8.95
C GLU A 453 -2.62 12.60 9.33
N HIS A 454 -2.86 11.83 10.40
CA HIS A 454 -1.91 10.84 10.86
C HIS A 454 -1.74 9.67 9.88
N LYS A 455 -2.71 9.41 8.99
CA LYS A 455 -2.54 8.42 7.90
C LYS A 455 -1.74 8.97 6.72
N GLY A 456 -1.35 10.23 6.75
CA GLY A 456 -0.51 10.88 5.74
C GLY A 456 -1.22 11.04 4.40
N SER A 457 -0.48 10.84 3.32
CA SER A 457 -1.01 10.91 1.95
C SER A 457 -1.51 9.55 1.48
N MET A 458 -2.47 9.54 0.56
CA MET A 458 -2.97 8.34 -0.10
C MET A 458 -2.97 8.50 -1.62
N ARG A 459 -2.87 7.38 -2.33
CA ARG A 459 -3.20 7.27 -3.75
C ARG A 459 -4.59 6.68 -3.87
N SER A 460 -5.52 7.38 -4.52
CA SER A 460 -6.91 6.93 -4.65
C SER A 460 -7.47 6.97 -6.06
N GLY A 461 -8.49 6.15 -6.31
CA GLY A 461 -9.21 6.09 -7.58
C GLY A 461 -10.40 5.13 -7.51
N THR A 462 -11.17 5.04 -8.58
CA THR A 462 -12.23 4.03 -8.74
C THR A 462 -11.64 2.84 -9.47
N VAL A 463 -11.74 1.63 -8.89
CA VAL A 463 -11.16 0.41 -9.48
C VAL A 463 -12.27 -0.60 -9.76
N LEU A 464 -12.35 -1.10 -10.98
CA LEU A 464 -13.04 -2.35 -11.31
C LEU A 464 -11.99 -3.44 -11.58
N ALA A 465 -12.06 -4.54 -10.86
CA ALA A 465 -11.28 -5.73 -11.14
C ALA A 465 -12.16 -6.84 -11.70
N ALA A 466 -11.70 -7.57 -12.72
CA ALA A 466 -12.35 -8.79 -13.19
C ALA A 466 -11.41 -10.00 -13.04
N PHE A 467 -11.84 -10.97 -12.23
CA PHE A 467 -11.18 -12.24 -12.02
C PHE A 467 -11.84 -13.28 -12.92
N ARG A 468 -11.11 -13.73 -13.95
CA ARG A 468 -11.66 -14.54 -15.04
C ARG A 468 -11.63 -16.03 -14.71
N GLY A 469 -12.82 -16.61 -14.64
CA GLY A 469 -13.06 -18.03 -14.36
C GLY A 469 -12.63 -18.52 -12.97
N LYS A 470 -13.08 -19.73 -12.63
CA LYS A 470 -12.91 -20.38 -11.32
C LYS A 470 -11.47 -20.45 -10.79
N LYS A 471 -10.47 -20.57 -11.68
CA LYS A 471 -9.06 -20.71 -11.26
C LYS A 471 -8.45 -19.42 -10.72
N SER A 472 -9.04 -18.27 -11.05
CA SER A 472 -8.49 -16.96 -10.69
C SER A 472 -8.43 -16.71 -9.18
N LEU A 473 -9.36 -17.31 -8.42
CA LEU A 473 -9.47 -17.21 -6.96
C LEU A 473 -9.30 -18.57 -6.26
N GLU A 474 -8.65 -19.54 -6.93
CA GLU A 474 -8.43 -20.87 -6.36
C GLU A 474 -7.41 -20.86 -5.22
N HIS A 475 -6.34 -20.07 -5.33
CA HIS A 475 -5.27 -20.00 -4.33
C HIS A 475 -4.95 -18.55 -3.94
N MET A 476 -4.84 -18.29 -2.63
CA MET A 476 -4.34 -17.03 -2.09
C MET A 476 -2.81 -17.12 -1.96
N PRO A 477 -2.04 -16.30 -2.69
CA PRO A 477 -0.58 -16.37 -2.69
C PRO A 477 0.05 -16.20 -1.31
N GLU A 478 1.16 -16.89 -1.05
CA GLU A 478 1.87 -16.85 0.24
C GLU A 478 2.48 -15.47 0.59
N ILE A 479 2.62 -14.56 -0.36
CA ILE A 479 2.99 -13.16 -0.08
C ILE A 479 1.96 -12.46 0.83
N TYR A 480 0.74 -12.97 0.92
CA TYR A 480 -0.31 -12.48 1.83
C TYR A 480 -0.36 -13.21 3.18
N SER A 481 0.59 -14.12 3.45
CA SER A 481 0.75 -14.65 4.80
C SER A 481 1.00 -13.51 5.80
N SER A 482 0.41 -13.64 6.98
CA SER A 482 0.58 -12.71 8.07
C SER A 482 1.11 -13.50 9.24
N GLY A 483 2.41 -13.43 9.41
CA GLY A 483 3.01 -13.97 10.60
C GLY A 483 3.16 -15.49 10.66
N SER A 484 2.53 -16.14 11.64
CA SER A 484 2.38 -17.61 11.67
C SER A 484 1.22 -18.11 10.82
N GLN A 485 0.28 -17.23 10.47
CA GLN A 485 -0.87 -17.65 9.69
C GLN A 485 -0.46 -17.71 8.22
N SER A 486 -0.53 -18.92 7.66
CA SER A 486 -0.41 -19.10 6.22
C SER A 486 -1.52 -18.35 5.50
N ALA A 487 -1.30 -18.02 4.22
CA ALA A 487 -2.34 -17.40 3.40
C ALA A 487 -3.64 -18.21 3.39
N ARG A 488 -3.53 -19.55 3.39
CA ARG A 488 -4.66 -20.47 3.53
C ARG A 488 -5.41 -20.31 4.86
N ALA A 489 -4.70 -20.25 5.99
CA ALA A 489 -5.33 -20.13 7.30
C ALA A 489 -6.07 -18.79 7.45
N ILE A 490 -5.50 -17.71 6.91
CA ILE A 490 -6.15 -16.38 6.87
C ILE A 490 -7.45 -16.45 6.06
N ARG A 491 -7.39 -17.01 4.86
CA ARG A 491 -8.55 -17.20 3.98
C ARG A 491 -9.67 -18.00 4.65
N GLU A 492 -9.34 -19.15 5.25
CA GLU A 492 -10.31 -20.01 5.95
C GLU A 492 -10.93 -19.31 7.18
N ASP A 493 -10.12 -18.58 7.96
CA ASP A 493 -10.61 -17.84 9.12
C ASP A 493 -11.52 -16.67 8.73
N TYR A 494 -11.14 -15.93 7.70
CA TYR A 494 -11.94 -14.82 7.22
C TYR A 494 -13.26 -15.28 6.61
N ALA A 495 -13.26 -16.36 5.80
CA ALA A 495 -14.49 -16.96 5.26
C ALA A 495 -15.45 -17.42 6.38
N ARG A 496 -14.92 -18.02 7.45
CA ARG A 496 -15.71 -18.39 8.64
C ARG A 496 -16.33 -17.17 9.33
N LYS A 497 -15.58 -16.06 9.47
CA LYS A 497 -16.09 -14.80 10.02
C LYS A 497 -17.19 -14.20 9.16
N LEU A 498 -17.05 -14.23 7.83
CA LEU A 498 -18.09 -13.80 6.89
C LEU A 498 -19.33 -14.71 6.95
N SER A 499 -19.18 -15.98 7.30
CA SER A 499 -20.31 -16.90 7.41
C SER A 499 -21.07 -16.78 8.74
N SER A 500 -20.50 -16.12 9.75
CA SER A 500 -21.07 -16.03 11.10
C SER A 500 -22.29 -15.10 11.18
N LYS A 501 -23.29 -15.48 11.98
CA LYS A 501 -24.46 -14.65 12.29
C LYS A 501 -24.23 -13.73 13.51
N GLU A 502 -23.16 -13.97 14.26
CA GLU A 502 -22.92 -13.32 15.56
C GLU A 502 -22.39 -11.88 15.43
N THR A 503 -22.85 -11.02 16.33
CA THR A 503 -22.36 -9.63 16.50
C THR A 503 -21.51 -9.54 17.76
N GLY A 504 -20.19 -9.37 17.64
CA GLY A 504 -19.28 -9.18 18.77
C GLY A 504 -19.32 -7.77 19.38
N GLY A 505 -20.48 -7.12 19.46
CA GLY A 505 -20.65 -5.73 19.95
C GLY A 505 -20.42 -4.62 18.91
N THR A 506 -19.66 -4.90 17.85
CA THR A 506 -19.65 -4.12 16.59
C THR A 506 -20.25 -4.94 15.45
N TYR A 507 -20.65 -4.30 14.35
CA TYR A 507 -21.14 -5.05 13.18
C TYR A 507 -20.04 -5.98 12.64
N THR A 508 -20.44 -7.13 12.10
CA THR A 508 -19.60 -8.00 11.27
C THR A 508 -20.25 -8.10 9.89
N TYR A 509 -19.46 -8.37 8.84
CA TYR A 509 -20.04 -8.55 7.51
C TYR A 509 -20.97 -9.76 7.44
N GLY A 510 -20.65 -10.83 8.17
CA GLY A 510 -21.52 -12.00 8.26
C GLY A 510 -22.85 -11.70 8.93
N SER A 511 -22.84 -10.99 10.07
CA SER A 511 -24.09 -10.60 10.73
C SER A 511 -24.92 -9.67 9.85
N ARG A 512 -24.29 -8.71 9.15
CA ARG A 512 -24.96 -7.82 8.19
C ARG A 512 -25.64 -8.59 7.06
N THR A 513 -24.98 -9.64 6.57
CA THR A 513 -25.49 -10.48 5.48
C THR A 513 -26.61 -11.41 5.95
N ARG A 514 -26.43 -12.07 7.09
CA ARG A 514 -27.23 -13.25 7.46
C ARG A 514 -28.28 -13.05 8.56
N ALA A 515 -28.24 -11.93 9.28
CA ALA A 515 -29.09 -11.73 10.46
C ALA A 515 -29.61 -10.30 10.64
N HIS A 516 -28.84 -9.27 10.28
CA HIS A 516 -29.12 -7.87 10.60
C HIS A 516 -30.47 -7.36 10.09
N PHE A 517 -30.89 -7.82 8.90
CA PHE A 517 -32.16 -7.44 8.29
C PHE A 517 -33.32 -8.37 8.66
N GLY A 518 -33.12 -9.28 9.62
CA GLY A 518 -34.13 -10.21 10.11
C GLY A 518 -34.21 -11.53 9.36
N TYR A 519 -33.37 -11.75 8.34
CA TYR A 519 -33.31 -12.98 7.57
C TYR A 519 -31.93 -13.21 6.96
N ASP A 520 -31.74 -14.41 6.40
CA ASP A 520 -30.50 -14.84 5.75
C ASP A 520 -30.51 -14.46 4.27
N GLN A 521 -29.90 -13.31 3.92
CA GLN A 521 -29.89 -12.81 2.53
C GLN A 521 -29.19 -13.77 1.56
N LEU A 522 -28.21 -14.54 2.06
CA LEU A 522 -27.45 -15.50 1.24
C LEU A 522 -28.34 -16.66 0.78
N GLU A 523 -29.14 -17.20 1.70
CA GLU A 523 -30.12 -18.24 1.38
C GLU A 523 -31.24 -17.70 0.47
N ALA A 524 -31.74 -16.49 0.74
CA ALA A 524 -32.75 -15.85 -0.09
C ALA A 524 -32.26 -15.59 -1.53
N ALA A 525 -31.00 -15.20 -1.70
CA ALA A 525 -30.38 -15.02 -3.02
C ALA A 525 -30.34 -16.34 -3.81
N ALA A 526 -29.89 -17.43 -3.18
CA ALA A 526 -29.87 -18.75 -3.80
C ALA A 526 -31.28 -19.22 -4.19
N GLN A 527 -32.27 -19.05 -3.31
CA GLN A 527 -33.65 -19.41 -3.60
C GLN A 527 -34.24 -18.59 -4.76
N LYS A 528 -33.98 -17.28 -4.78
CA LYS A 528 -34.43 -16.39 -5.87
C LYS A 528 -33.87 -16.84 -7.22
N LEU A 529 -32.57 -17.08 -7.30
CA LEU A 529 -31.92 -17.52 -8.55
C LEU A 529 -32.35 -18.94 -8.96
N LYS A 530 -32.63 -19.84 -8.00
CA LYS A 530 -33.16 -21.17 -8.29
C LYS A 530 -34.56 -21.12 -8.90
N GLN A 531 -35.41 -20.22 -8.39
CA GLN A 531 -36.79 -20.04 -8.89
C GLN A 531 -36.85 -19.24 -10.19
N LYS A 532 -35.97 -18.25 -10.36
CA LYS A 532 -35.92 -17.36 -11.51
C LYS A 532 -34.46 -17.21 -11.97
N PRO A 533 -33.94 -18.17 -12.76
CA PRO A 533 -32.54 -18.16 -13.20
C PRO A 533 -32.14 -16.90 -13.97
N ASP A 534 -33.06 -16.34 -14.74
CA ASP A 534 -32.86 -15.09 -15.50
C ASP A 534 -32.97 -13.83 -14.64
N SER A 535 -33.17 -13.94 -13.33
CA SER A 535 -33.24 -12.79 -12.43
C SER A 535 -31.87 -12.39 -11.89
N THR A 536 -31.84 -11.29 -11.14
CA THR A 536 -30.66 -10.79 -10.44
C THR A 536 -30.92 -10.84 -8.93
N ALA A 537 -29.96 -11.32 -8.14
CA ALA A 537 -30.03 -11.32 -6.69
C ALA A 537 -29.07 -10.27 -6.10
N ILE A 538 -29.53 -9.52 -5.10
CA ILE A 538 -28.75 -8.47 -4.43
C ILE A 538 -28.64 -8.85 -2.95
N ILE A 539 -27.42 -8.80 -2.43
CA ILE A 539 -27.13 -8.83 -1.00
C ILE A 539 -26.67 -7.42 -0.60
N GLN A 540 -27.24 -6.86 0.47
CA GLN A 540 -26.87 -5.55 0.98
C GLN A 540 -26.45 -5.63 2.45
N ARG A 541 -25.36 -4.94 2.78
CA ARG A 541 -24.78 -4.86 4.13
C ARG A 541 -24.92 -3.48 4.74
N PHE A 542 -24.90 -2.45 3.90
CA PHE A 542 -25.11 -1.06 4.30
C PHE A 542 -26.60 -0.82 4.59
N ASP A 543 -26.93 -0.32 5.77
CA ASP A 543 -28.30 -0.04 6.19
C ASP A 543 -28.55 1.46 6.06
N TYR A 544 -29.27 1.87 5.02
CA TYR A 544 -29.53 3.29 4.74
C TYR A 544 -30.23 4.03 5.89
N ASN A 545 -30.94 3.34 6.77
CA ASN A 545 -31.58 3.96 7.93
C ASN A 545 -30.61 4.06 9.14
N LYS A 546 -29.79 3.04 9.38
CA LYS A 546 -28.92 2.96 10.59
C LYS A 546 -27.50 3.51 10.39
N ASP A 547 -26.95 3.38 9.19
CA ASP A 547 -25.60 3.84 8.85
C ASP A 547 -25.63 5.33 8.46
N MET A 548 -24.47 5.92 8.14
CA MET A 548 -24.29 7.35 7.83
C MET A 548 -24.87 8.30 8.88
N ARG A 549 -24.59 8.04 10.16
CA ARG A 549 -24.96 8.93 11.27
C ARG A 549 -23.73 9.59 11.87
N VAL A 550 -23.95 10.80 12.40
CA VAL A 550 -22.95 11.58 13.11
C VAL A 550 -23.48 11.89 14.50
N LYS A 551 -22.64 11.69 15.51
CA LYS A 551 -22.87 12.07 16.91
C LYS A 551 -21.84 13.12 17.30
N GLU A 552 -22.31 14.22 17.88
CA GLU A 552 -21.44 15.21 18.50
C GLU A 552 -21.26 14.87 19.98
N THR A 553 -20.00 14.77 20.41
CA THR A 553 -19.63 14.52 21.81
C THR A 553 -18.84 15.71 22.32
N ILE A 554 -19.36 16.40 23.31
CA ILE A 554 -18.67 17.51 23.97
C ILE A 554 -17.60 16.92 24.90
N ILE A 555 -16.37 17.39 24.75
CA ILE A 555 -15.23 17.04 25.59
C ILE A 555 -14.81 18.30 26.35
N GLU A 556 -14.87 18.25 27.67
CA GLU A 556 -14.28 19.25 28.55
C GLU A 556 -12.76 19.03 28.63
N ASN A 557 -12.00 20.06 28.33
CA ASN A 557 -10.55 20.09 28.46
C ASN A 557 -10.16 20.49 29.90
N PRO A 558 -8.97 20.11 30.39
CA PRO A 558 -8.51 20.44 31.74
C PRO A 558 -8.42 21.94 32.05
N ASP A 559 -8.32 22.79 31.04
CA ASP A 559 -8.28 24.25 31.15
C ASP A 559 -9.69 24.88 31.25
N GLY A 560 -10.75 24.07 31.32
CA GLY A 560 -12.14 24.51 31.35
C GLY A 560 -12.73 24.86 29.99
N THR A 561 -11.97 24.73 28.90
CA THR A 561 -12.51 24.88 27.54
C THR A 561 -13.27 23.63 27.10
N THR A 562 -14.22 23.77 26.19
CA THR A 562 -14.91 22.62 25.59
C THR A 562 -14.53 22.47 24.12
N ARG A 563 -14.41 21.23 23.65
CA ARG A 563 -14.30 20.91 22.23
C ARG A 563 -15.34 19.88 21.82
N THR A 564 -15.93 20.06 20.64
CA THR A 564 -16.89 19.10 20.09
C THR A 564 -16.17 18.08 19.23
N ARG A 565 -16.26 16.79 19.61
CA ARG A 565 -15.78 15.66 18.82
C ARG A 565 -16.93 15.11 17.99
N ILE A 566 -16.73 15.11 16.68
CA ILE A 566 -17.66 14.54 15.71
C ILE A 566 -17.33 13.04 15.53
N GLU A 567 -18.24 12.18 15.96
CA GLU A 567 -18.15 10.72 15.84
C GLU A 567 -19.11 10.21 14.78
N ALA A 568 -18.59 9.60 13.71
CA ALA A 568 -19.42 8.93 12.72
C ALA A 568 -19.67 7.47 13.11
N THR A 569 -20.78 6.90 12.63
CA THR A 569 -21.01 5.46 12.69
C THR A 569 -19.89 4.69 11.99
N LYS A 570 -19.56 3.51 12.52
CA LYS A 570 -18.68 2.56 11.84
C LYS A 570 -19.49 1.90 10.74
N ASP A 571 -19.47 2.48 9.54
CA ASP A 571 -20.24 2.00 8.40
C ASP A 571 -19.49 0.93 7.59
N PRO A 572 -20.16 -0.12 7.08
CA PRO A 572 -19.53 -1.20 6.32
C PRO A 572 -18.85 -0.70 5.04
N CYS A 573 -17.61 -1.14 4.79
CA CYS A 573 -16.88 -0.81 3.57
C CYS A 573 -17.30 -1.70 2.39
N LEU A 574 -17.47 -3.01 2.63
CA LEU A 574 -18.17 -3.93 1.71
C LEU A 574 -19.68 -3.69 1.84
N THR A 575 -20.32 -3.26 0.77
CA THR A 575 -21.71 -2.78 0.85
C THR A 575 -22.70 -3.69 0.15
N HIS A 576 -22.38 -4.17 -1.04
CA HIS A 576 -23.28 -4.99 -1.84
C HIS A 576 -22.57 -6.14 -2.53
N ASP A 577 -23.30 -7.20 -2.81
CA ASP A 577 -22.96 -8.16 -3.86
C ASP A 577 -24.17 -8.35 -4.77
N ILE A 578 -23.90 -8.52 -6.05
CA ILE A 578 -24.91 -8.78 -7.06
C ILE A 578 -24.57 -10.09 -7.75
N TYR A 579 -25.52 -11.01 -7.81
CA TYR A 579 -25.36 -12.32 -8.43
C TYR A 579 -26.31 -12.49 -9.60
N PHE A 580 -25.79 -13.07 -10.68
CA PHE A 580 -26.57 -13.36 -11.88
C PHE A 580 -26.01 -14.62 -12.57
N ILE A 581 -26.90 -15.37 -13.23
CA ILE A 581 -26.51 -16.54 -14.01
C ILE A 581 -26.31 -16.11 -15.46
N ALA A 582 -25.13 -16.42 -16.01
CA ALA A 582 -24.84 -16.22 -17.42
C ALA A 582 -23.96 -17.38 -17.90
N LYS A 583 -24.24 -17.87 -19.12
CA LYS A 583 -23.52 -19.01 -19.72
C LYS A 583 -23.47 -20.26 -18.82
N GLY A 584 -24.56 -20.53 -18.09
CA GLY A 584 -24.65 -21.68 -17.19
C GLY A 584 -23.74 -21.59 -15.95
N LYS A 585 -23.23 -20.40 -15.61
CA LYS A 585 -22.37 -20.17 -14.44
C LYS A 585 -22.94 -19.07 -13.56
N LEU A 586 -22.68 -19.17 -12.25
CA LEU A 586 -22.96 -18.09 -11.30
C LEU A 586 -21.84 -17.05 -11.37
N ASN A 587 -22.17 -15.81 -11.73
CA ASN A 587 -21.24 -14.70 -11.74
C ASN A 587 -21.54 -13.76 -10.58
N ALA A 588 -20.52 -13.06 -10.09
CA ALA A 588 -20.63 -12.17 -8.94
C ALA A 588 -20.09 -10.77 -9.25
N PHE A 589 -20.75 -9.74 -8.72
CA PHE A 589 -20.29 -8.36 -8.75
C PHE A 589 -20.30 -7.78 -7.34
N HIS A 590 -19.14 -7.73 -6.71
CA HIS A 590 -18.96 -7.23 -5.34
C HIS A 590 -18.65 -5.74 -5.34
N ILE A 591 -19.25 -5.01 -4.40
CA ILE A 591 -19.14 -3.56 -4.31
C ILE A 591 -18.60 -3.16 -2.95
N ALA A 592 -17.50 -2.41 -2.97
CA ALA A 592 -16.94 -1.71 -1.83
C ALA A 592 -17.01 -0.21 -2.05
N ARG A 593 -17.63 0.52 -1.10
CA ARG A 593 -17.66 2.00 -1.13
C ARG A 593 -16.29 2.62 -0.83
N ALA A 594 -15.45 1.89 -0.12
CA ALA A 594 -14.06 2.24 0.18
C ALA A 594 -13.25 0.96 0.38
N HIS A 595 -12.06 0.88 -0.20
CA HIS A 595 -11.26 -0.34 -0.16
C HIS A 595 -9.78 0.00 0.04
N ASN A 596 -9.19 -0.62 1.06
CA ASN A 596 -7.76 -0.62 1.27
C ASN A 596 -7.16 -1.71 0.38
N ILE A 597 -6.53 -1.31 -0.71
CA ILE A 597 -6.07 -2.24 -1.75
C ILE A 597 -4.93 -3.11 -1.23
N VAL A 598 -4.01 -2.56 -0.45
CA VAL A 598 -2.80 -3.31 -0.06
C VAL A 598 -3.10 -4.39 0.97
N ASN A 599 -3.97 -4.10 1.94
CA ASN A 599 -4.17 -4.95 3.11
C ASN A 599 -5.52 -5.67 3.13
N ALA A 600 -6.63 -4.94 3.04
CA ALA A 600 -7.96 -5.53 3.24
C ALA A 600 -8.50 -6.23 1.97
N TYR A 601 -8.09 -5.78 0.79
CA TYR A 601 -8.62 -6.26 -0.48
C TYR A 601 -8.42 -7.76 -0.70
N PRO A 602 -7.24 -8.38 -0.46
CA PRO A 602 -7.08 -9.82 -0.61
C PRO A 602 -8.03 -10.65 0.26
N GLU A 603 -8.12 -10.33 1.56
CA GLU A 603 -9.01 -11.04 2.48
C GLU A 603 -10.48 -10.90 2.07
N ASN A 604 -10.89 -9.70 1.65
CA ASN A 604 -12.25 -9.46 1.17
C ASN A 604 -12.58 -10.29 -0.06
N VAL A 605 -11.72 -10.28 -1.09
CA VAL A 605 -12.01 -10.99 -2.35
C VAL A 605 -12.09 -12.50 -2.12
N PHE A 606 -11.10 -13.10 -1.44
CA PHE A 606 -11.13 -14.54 -1.17
C PHE A 606 -12.24 -14.93 -0.18
N GLY A 607 -12.50 -14.09 0.81
CA GLY A 607 -13.57 -14.30 1.77
C GLY A 607 -14.95 -14.34 1.11
N LEU A 608 -15.25 -13.37 0.24
CA LEU A 608 -16.52 -13.30 -0.50
C LEU A 608 -16.68 -14.53 -1.40
N HIS A 609 -15.64 -14.88 -2.15
CA HIS A 609 -15.62 -16.06 -3.00
C HIS A 609 -15.93 -17.36 -2.22
N ASP A 610 -15.24 -17.57 -1.09
CA ASP A 610 -15.38 -18.81 -0.33
C ASP A 610 -16.66 -18.89 0.51
N ALA A 611 -17.04 -17.78 1.14
CA ALA A 611 -18.17 -17.76 2.05
C ALA A 611 -19.51 -17.59 1.31
N TYR A 612 -19.54 -16.86 0.21
CA TYR A 612 -20.78 -16.45 -0.45
C TYR A 612 -20.90 -17.01 -1.87
N ASP A 613 -19.94 -16.74 -2.77
CA ASP A 613 -20.06 -17.18 -4.17
C ASP A 613 -20.19 -18.70 -4.25
N LYS A 614 -19.29 -19.41 -3.55
CA LYS A 614 -19.33 -20.88 -3.47
C LYS A 614 -20.61 -21.39 -2.81
N TYR A 615 -21.09 -20.75 -1.75
CA TYR A 615 -22.33 -21.17 -1.08
C TYR A 615 -23.53 -21.10 -2.04
N ILE A 616 -23.68 -20.00 -2.77
CA ILE A 616 -24.78 -19.84 -3.72
C ILE A 616 -24.60 -20.80 -4.90
N ALA A 617 -23.38 -20.94 -5.44
CA ALA A 617 -23.10 -21.84 -6.56
C ALA A 617 -23.42 -23.30 -6.21
N ASP A 618 -23.01 -23.76 -5.03
CA ASP A 618 -23.28 -25.12 -4.54
C ASP A 618 -24.80 -25.36 -4.38
N LYS A 619 -25.57 -24.36 -3.93
CA LYS A 619 -27.03 -24.44 -3.80
C LYS A 619 -27.79 -24.47 -5.13
N LEU A 620 -27.19 -23.86 -6.15
CA LEU A 620 -27.72 -23.81 -7.51
C LEU A 620 -27.22 -24.97 -8.38
N GLU A 621 -26.26 -25.76 -7.90
CA GLU A 621 -25.58 -26.80 -8.66
C GLU A 621 -24.90 -26.24 -9.93
N LEU A 622 -24.32 -25.04 -9.82
CA LEU A 622 -23.63 -24.34 -10.90
C LEU A 622 -22.13 -24.19 -10.63
N GLU A 623 -21.34 -24.04 -11.69
CA GLU A 623 -19.97 -23.56 -11.54
C GLU A 623 -19.93 -22.06 -11.24
N ILE A 624 -18.92 -21.62 -10.50
CA ILE A 624 -18.57 -20.21 -10.38
C ILE A 624 -17.95 -19.73 -11.70
N GLY A 625 -18.49 -18.63 -12.22
CA GLY A 625 -18.04 -17.92 -13.41
C GLY A 625 -17.03 -16.83 -13.08
N ASP A 626 -17.23 -15.64 -13.64
CA ASP A 626 -16.39 -14.47 -13.41
C ASP A 626 -16.82 -13.74 -12.12
N THR A 627 -15.82 -13.25 -11.39
CA THR A 627 -16.00 -12.39 -10.22
C THR A 627 -15.50 -10.99 -10.53
N PHE A 628 -16.39 -10.01 -10.41
CA PHE A 628 -16.09 -8.59 -10.56
C PHE A 628 -16.05 -7.92 -9.19
N VAL A 629 -15.07 -7.04 -8.96
CA VAL A 629 -14.92 -6.32 -7.69
C VAL A 629 -14.77 -4.84 -7.96
N LEU A 630 -15.82 -4.08 -7.68
CA LEU A 630 -15.84 -2.63 -7.73
C LEU A 630 -15.40 -2.05 -6.39
N SER A 631 -14.29 -1.33 -6.40
CA SER A 631 -13.83 -0.47 -5.32
C SER A 631 -14.07 0.97 -5.72
N SER A 632 -15.24 1.51 -5.35
CA SER A 632 -15.66 2.88 -5.73
C SER A 632 -14.62 3.92 -5.30
N ARG A 633 -14.02 3.71 -4.12
CA ARG A 633 -12.84 4.42 -3.63
C ARG A 633 -11.76 3.43 -3.17
N ALA A 634 -10.91 3.03 -4.09
CA ALA A 634 -9.71 2.26 -3.83
C ALA A 634 -8.59 3.18 -3.30
N ASN A 635 -7.84 2.75 -2.28
CA ASN A 635 -6.76 3.55 -1.70
C ASN A 635 -5.50 2.72 -1.40
N ILE A 636 -4.33 3.35 -1.56
CA ILE A 636 -3.04 2.95 -0.98
C ILE A 636 -2.61 4.06 -0.01
N LEU A 637 -2.48 3.75 1.27
CA LEU A 637 -1.99 4.70 2.27
C LEU A 637 -0.47 4.77 2.20
N LEU A 638 0.09 5.87 1.68
CA LEU A 638 1.52 5.95 1.38
C LEU A 638 2.38 5.85 2.64
N LEU A 639 1.93 6.41 3.76
CA LEU A 639 2.69 6.38 5.01
C LEU A 639 2.83 4.96 5.57
N THR A 640 1.80 4.12 5.46
CA THR A 640 1.74 2.83 6.16
C THR A 640 1.86 1.62 5.24
N GLU A 641 1.68 1.80 3.93
CA GLU A 641 1.48 0.68 3.00
C GLU A 641 2.38 0.74 1.78
N GLU A 642 3.09 1.85 1.57
CA GLU A 642 3.90 2.02 0.37
C GLU A 642 4.95 0.92 0.21
N GLN A 643 5.63 0.51 1.30
CA GLN A 643 6.60 -0.58 1.23
C GLN A 643 5.97 -1.92 0.81
N LYS A 644 4.79 -2.25 1.33
CA LYS A 644 4.07 -3.48 0.95
C LYS A 644 3.52 -3.38 -0.47
N ALA A 645 3.04 -2.21 -0.90
CA ALA A 645 2.64 -1.96 -2.27
C ALA A 645 3.81 -2.17 -3.24
N LYS A 646 4.98 -1.58 -2.96
CA LYS A 646 6.23 -1.76 -3.72
C LYS A 646 6.65 -3.22 -3.80
N LYS A 647 6.60 -3.96 -2.68
CA LYS A 647 6.87 -5.41 -2.66
C LYS A 647 5.90 -6.19 -3.57
N LEU A 648 4.60 -5.88 -3.51
CA LEU A 648 3.58 -6.53 -4.35
C LEU A 648 3.74 -6.19 -5.84
N ILE A 649 4.20 -4.98 -6.17
CA ILE A 649 4.56 -4.58 -7.55
C ILE A 649 5.78 -5.38 -8.03
N ALA A 650 6.77 -5.61 -7.17
CA ALA A 650 7.97 -6.37 -7.51
C ALA A 650 7.73 -7.89 -7.62
N GLU A 651 6.67 -8.41 -6.99
CA GLU A 651 6.40 -9.85 -6.95
C GLU A 651 6.24 -10.44 -8.36
N PRO A 652 6.94 -11.53 -8.70
CA PRO A 652 6.76 -12.21 -9.97
C PRO A 652 5.34 -12.80 -10.05
N ALA A 653 4.64 -12.51 -11.15
CA ALA A 653 3.33 -13.08 -11.45
C ALA A 653 3.42 -13.88 -12.74
N LYS A 654 2.68 -14.99 -12.82
CA LYS A 654 2.57 -15.78 -14.04
C LYS A 654 2.05 -14.87 -15.17
N PRO A 655 2.61 -14.97 -16.40
CA PRO A 655 2.05 -14.29 -17.55
C PRO A 655 0.58 -14.65 -17.71
N CYS A 656 -0.25 -13.65 -17.99
CA CYS A 656 -1.66 -13.84 -18.24
C CYS A 656 -1.83 -14.67 -19.52
N ILE A 657 -2.60 -15.75 -19.44
CA ILE A 657 -3.02 -16.50 -20.63
C ILE A 657 -4.10 -15.69 -21.36
N GLU A 658 -4.43 -16.07 -22.60
CA GLU A 658 -5.61 -15.56 -23.30
C GLU A 658 -6.85 -15.63 -22.39
N LEU A 659 -7.47 -14.47 -22.14
CA LEU A 659 -8.59 -14.32 -21.22
C LEU A 659 -9.92 -14.42 -21.95
N ASP A 660 -10.87 -15.16 -21.39
CA ASP A 660 -12.27 -15.03 -21.80
C ASP A 660 -12.84 -13.69 -21.29
N THR A 661 -13.04 -12.73 -22.19
CA THR A 661 -13.59 -11.40 -21.87
C THR A 661 -15.08 -11.28 -22.21
N SER A 662 -15.76 -12.39 -22.43
CA SER A 662 -17.12 -12.42 -22.99
C SER A 662 -18.22 -11.97 -22.03
N LEU A 663 -17.90 -11.64 -20.78
CA LEU A 663 -18.82 -11.04 -19.81
C LEU A 663 -18.50 -9.56 -19.52
N GLY A 664 -17.69 -8.91 -20.36
CA GLY A 664 -17.43 -7.49 -20.28
C GLY A 664 -16.35 -7.14 -19.25
N PRO A 665 -16.17 -5.86 -18.89
CA PRO A 665 -17.13 -4.80 -19.08
C PRO A 665 -17.30 -4.41 -20.55
N PHE A 666 -18.55 -4.23 -20.97
CA PHE A 666 -18.94 -3.75 -22.30
C PHE A 666 -19.48 -2.32 -22.22
N SER A 667 -19.35 -1.54 -23.28
CA SER A 667 -20.15 -0.33 -23.41
C SER A 667 -21.64 -0.71 -23.45
N PRO A 668 -22.56 0.03 -22.78
CA PRO A 668 -23.99 -0.25 -22.88
C PRO A 668 -24.59 -0.15 -24.27
N LYS A 669 -23.84 0.41 -25.23
CA LYS A 669 -24.20 0.45 -26.66
C LYS A 669 -23.88 -0.86 -27.38
N GLU A 670 -23.05 -1.71 -26.78
CA GLU A 670 -22.77 -3.04 -27.29
C GLU A 670 -23.93 -3.96 -26.92
N LYS A 671 -24.46 -4.71 -27.88
CA LYS A 671 -25.54 -5.68 -27.67
C LYS A 671 -25.01 -6.97 -27.02
N ALA A 672 -24.43 -6.81 -25.83
CA ALA A 672 -23.77 -7.86 -25.08
C ALA A 672 -24.51 -8.16 -23.76
N GLU A 673 -24.13 -9.27 -23.13
CA GLU A 673 -24.69 -9.73 -21.86
C GLU A 673 -23.53 -9.94 -20.89
N GLY A 674 -23.66 -9.45 -19.65
CA GLY A 674 -22.58 -9.48 -18.67
C GLY A 674 -22.50 -8.16 -17.89
N VAL A 675 -21.31 -7.63 -17.67
CA VAL A 675 -21.13 -6.34 -16.98
C VAL A 675 -21.08 -5.21 -18.00
N GLY A 676 -21.85 -4.14 -17.76
CA GLY A 676 -21.79 -2.90 -18.54
C GLY A 676 -20.95 -1.83 -17.84
N LEU A 677 -20.29 -0.96 -18.61
CA LEU A 677 -19.51 0.18 -18.14
C LEU A 677 -19.73 1.41 -19.03
N HIS A 678 -20.13 2.52 -18.43
CA HIS A 678 -20.21 3.82 -19.08
C HIS A 678 -19.52 4.89 -18.24
N THR A 679 -18.74 5.75 -18.91
CA THR A 679 -18.11 6.91 -18.29
C THR A 679 -18.48 8.18 -19.05
N CYS A 680 -18.90 9.22 -18.33
CA CYS A 680 -19.18 10.52 -18.93
C CYS A 680 -18.92 11.67 -17.96
N LYS A 681 -18.80 12.90 -18.46
CA LYS A 681 -18.79 14.10 -17.62
C LYS A 681 -20.18 14.31 -17.01
N LEU A 682 -20.22 14.63 -15.72
CA LEU A 682 -21.45 14.99 -15.04
C LEU A 682 -21.94 16.36 -15.53
N LYS A 683 -23.25 16.53 -15.61
CA LYS A 683 -23.92 17.78 -16.01
C LYS A 683 -24.78 18.30 -14.87
N LEU A 684 -24.76 19.61 -14.67
CA LEU A 684 -25.64 20.24 -13.69
C LEU A 684 -27.09 20.14 -14.18
N MET A 685 -27.99 19.71 -13.30
CA MET A 685 -29.41 19.58 -13.54
C MET A 685 -30.20 20.22 -12.40
N SER A 686 -31.09 21.15 -12.75
CA SER A 686 -32.03 21.79 -11.83
C SER A 686 -33.36 21.06 -11.76
N GLU A 687 -33.83 20.57 -12.90
CA GLU A 687 -35.12 19.91 -13.04
C GLU A 687 -35.08 18.48 -12.49
N ARG A 688 -36.15 18.13 -11.76
CA ARG A 688 -36.32 16.79 -11.18
C ARG A 688 -36.75 15.83 -12.28
N PRO A 689 -35.97 14.77 -12.59
CA PRO A 689 -36.35 13.82 -13.63
C PRO A 689 -37.54 12.96 -13.19
N ASP A 690 -38.35 12.55 -14.16
CA ASP A 690 -39.39 11.53 -13.96
C ASP A 690 -38.73 10.14 -13.93
N ASN A 691 -38.37 9.69 -12.72
CA ASN A 691 -37.67 8.44 -12.51
C ASN A 691 -38.12 7.76 -11.21
N CYS A 692 -38.57 6.51 -11.32
CA CYS A 692 -39.06 5.72 -10.19
C CYS A 692 -37.99 5.47 -9.10
N ASP A 693 -36.71 5.37 -9.48
CA ASP A 693 -35.64 5.21 -8.49
C ASP A 693 -35.51 6.46 -7.61
N LEU A 694 -35.71 7.65 -8.19
CA LEU A 694 -35.66 8.91 -7.45
C LEU A 694 -36.78 9.00 -6.41
N GLU A 695 -38.00 8.61 -6.78
CA GLU A 695 -39.13 8.58 -5.85
C GLU A 695 -38.86 7.68 -4.64
N ILE A 696 -38.24 6.51 -4.87
CA ILE A 696 -37.85 5.59 -3.80
C ILE A 696 -36.77 6.22 -2.92
N ILE A 697 -35.74 6.84 -3.50
CA ILE A 697 -34.65 7.49 -2.74
C ILE A 697 -35.17 8.63 -1.86
N GLU A 698 -36.12 9.43 -2.37
CA GLU A 698 -36.69 10.56 -1.64
C GLU A 698 -37.66 10.14 -0.53
N ASN A 699 -38.17 8.90 -0.57
CA ASN A 699 -39.19 8.39 0.36
C ASN A 699 -38.80 7.05 1.02
N TYR A 700 -37.52 6.70 1.07
CA TYR A 700 -37.05 5.40 1.55
C TYR A 700 -37.35 5.22 3.03
N ASN A 701 -38.31 4.35 3.36
CA ASN A 701 -38.79 4.15 4.73
C ASN A 701 -39.13 5.49 5.44
N SER A 702 -39.81 6.39 4.71
CA SER A 702 -40.22 7.72 5.16
C SER A 702 -39.07 8.70 5.40
N GLU A 703 -37.89 8.44 4.83
CA GLU A 703 -36.70 9.28 4.92
C GLU A 703 -36.17 9.62 3.52
N ASN A 704 -35.79 10.87 3.30
CA ASN A 704 -35.12 11.28 2.07
C ASN A 704 -33.62 10.94 2.18
N LEU A 705 -33.19 9.85 1.53
CA LEU A 705 -31.81 9.37 1.65
C LEU A 705 -30.80 10.36 1.07
N LEU A 706 -31.18 11.10 0.02
CA LEU A 706 -30.31 12.09 -0.61
C LEU A 706 -29.99 13.22 0.37
N ASN A 707 -31.01 13.78 1.01
CA ASN A 707 -30.82 14.83 2.02
C ASN A 707 -30.02 14.32 3.22
N LYS A 708 -30.34 13.11 3.70
CA LYS A 708 -29.59 12.48 4.79
C LYS A 708 -28.09 12.33 4.48
N ALA A 709 -27.76 11.85 3.28
CA ALA A 709 -26.39 11.65 2.85
C ALA A 709 -25.64 12.99 2.66
N ILE A 710 -26.31 14.01 2.13
CA ILE A 710 -25.78 15.38 2.05
C ILE A 710 -25.50 15.94 3.45
N ASP A 711 -26.45 15.82 4.37
CA ASP A 711 -26.30 16.30 5.75
C ASP A 711 -25.17 15.58 6.49
N TYR A 712 -25.04 14.27 6.28
CA TYR A 712 -23.91 13.49 6.77
C TYR A 712 -22.58 14.06 6.27
N LEU A 713 -22.46 14.35 4.97
CA LEU A 713 -21.23 14.91 4.40
C LEU A 713 -20.93 16.33 4.86
N LYS A 714 -21.95 17.18 5.04
CA LYS A 714 -21.78 18.52 5.61
C LYS A 714 -21.22 18.47 7.02
N LYS A 715 -21.73 17.55 7.85
CA LYS A 715 -21.28 17.39 9.25
C LYS A 715 -19.95 16.66 9.37
N ARG A 716 -19.74 15.60 8.59
CA ARG A 716 -18.56 14.73 8.70
C ARG A 716 -17.36 15.24 7.89
N GLY A 717 -17.60 15.94 6.79
CA GLY A 717 -16.58 16.33 5.81
C GLY A 717 -16.54 15.41 4.60
N THR A 718 -16.26 16.01 3.43
CA THR A 718 -16.38 15.37 2.10
C THR A 718 -15.21 14.46 1.73
N MET A 719 -14.13 14.50 2.50
CA MET A 719 -12.90 13.74 2.22
C MET A 719 -12.92 12.34 2.85
N HIS A 720 -13.85 12.03 3.75
CA HIS A 720 -14.00 10.72 4.40
C HIS A 720 -14.65 9.67 3.48
N ASN A 721 -14.87 8.45 3.98
CA ASN A 721 -15.59 7.44 3.21
C ASN A 721 -17.05 7.89 3.05
N ASN A 722 -17.39 8.39 1.87
CA ASN A 722 -18.70 8.99 1.60
C ASN A 722 -19.82 7.95 1.73
N PRO A 723 -21.02 8.38 2.18
CA PRO A 723 -22.17 7.50 2.32
C PRO A 723 -22.63 7.04 0.93
N ILE A 724 -23.47 6.01 0.93
CA ILE A 724 -24.05 5.47 -0.29
C ILE A 724 -25.57 5.47 -0.18
N ILE A 725 -26.24 5.59 -1.31
CA ILE A 725 -27.71 5.51 -1.43
C ILE A 725 -28.07 4.53 -2.55
N GLY A 726 -29.29 4.01 -2.50
CA GLY A 726 -29.83 3.07 -3.49
C GLY A 726 -31.29 2.77 -3.19
N THR A 727 -31.91 1.96 -4.03
CA THR A 727 -33.35 1.67 -3.94
C THR A 727 -33.68 0.28 -3.41
N TYR A 728 -32.67 -0.60 -3.26
CA TYR A 728 -32.87 -1.92 -2.66
C TYR A 728 -33.10 -1.82 -1.14
N ASP A 729 -34.20 -2.44 -0.66
CA ASP A 729 -34.46 -2.65 0.76
C ASP A 729 -34.49 -4.16 1.05
N PRO A 730 -33.50 -4.70 1.77
CA PRO A 730 -33.51 -6.10 2.15
C PRO A 730 -34.80 -6.53 2.86
N LYS A 731 -35.47 -5.65 3.61
CA LYS A 731 -36.71 -5.98 4.32
C LYS A 731 -37.93 -6.05 3.39
N LYS A 732 -37.81 -5.55 2.16
CA LYS A 732 -38.86 -5.52 1.13
C LYS A 732 -38.24 -5.87 -0.23
N PRO A 733 -37.70 -7.10 -0.39
CA PRO A 733 -36.87 -7.47 -1.54
C PRO A 733 -37.62 -7.48 -2.88
N ASP A 734 -38.95 -7.38 -2.88
CA ASP A 734 -39.79 -7.31 -4.08
C ASP A 734 -40.14 -5.88 -4.52
N ARG A 735 -39.80 -4.85 -3.73
CA ARG A 735 -40.09 -3.43 -4.02
C ARG A 735 -38.82 -2.61 -4.04
N TYR A 736 -38.11 -2.65 -5.17
CA TYR A 736 -36.94 -1.82 -5.42
C TYR A 736 -36.90 -1.38 -6.89
N GLY A 737 -36.26 -0.24 -7.15
CA GLY A 737 -35.96 0.20 -8.51
C GLY A 737 -34.69 -0.48 -9.03
N ARG A 738 -33.98 0.11 -10.00
CA ARG A 738 -32.77 -0.51 -10.57
C ARG A 738 -31.48 -0.03 -9.94
N LEU A 739 -31.47 1.12 -9.28
CA LEU A 739 -30.26 1.69 -8.68
C LEU A 739 -29.87 0.96 -7.39
N ALA A 740 -28.94 0.02 -7.50
CA ALA A 740 -28.42 -0.73 -6.35
C ALA A 740 -27.44 0.09 -5.50
N PHE A 741 -26.60 0.91 -6.15
CA PHE A 741 -25.55 1.67 -5.48
C PHE A 741 -25.33 3.01 -6.17
N PHE A 742 -25.25 4.08 -5.38
CA PHE A 742 -24.80 5.40 -5.81
C PHE A 742 -23.92 6.03 -4.72
N GLN A 743 -22.77 6.55 -5.13
CA GLN A 743 -21.84 7.26 -4.25
C GLN A 743 -21.27 8.48 -4.97
N CYS A 744 -21.29 9.64 -4.30
CA CYS A 744 -20.53 10.83 -4.70
C CYS A 744 -19.25 10.91 -3.87
N ASN A 745 -18.09 11.02 -4.51
CA ASN A 745 -16.77 11.18 -3.89
C ASN A 745 -16.18 12.55 -4.23
N ASN A 746 -15.67 13.28 -3.22
CA ASN A 746 -14.84 14.45 -3.48
C ASN A 746 -13.41 13.97 -3.81
N SER A 747 -12.94 14.29 -5.00
CA SER A 747 -11.60 13.91 -5.48
C SER A 747 -11.08 15.03 -6.37
N GLY A 748 -9.90 15.57 -6.05
CA GLY A 748 -9.29 16.69 -6.78
C GLY A 748 -10.12 17.98 -6.72
N GLY A 749 -10.92 18.17 -5.66
CA GLY A 749 -11.81 19.32 -5.51
C GLY A 749 -13.08 19.26 -6.38
N LYS A 750 -13.39 18.10 -6.96
CA LYS A 750 -14.60 17.86 -7.76
C LYS A 750 -15.39 16.69 -7.19
N LEU A 751 -16.71 16.67 -7.44
CA LEU A 751 -17.56 15.53 -7.14
C LEU A 751 -17.60 14.56 -8.31
N HIS A 752 -17.07 13.36 -8.07
CA HIS A 752 -17.15 12.23 -8.98
C HIS A 752 -18.18 11.24 -8.47
N SER A 753 -18.99 10.69 -9.36
CA SER A 753 -20.08 9.80 -9.00
C SER A 753 -19.82 8.39 -9.53
N THR A 754 -20.09 7.39 -8.70
CA THR A 754 -20.09 5.98 -9.08
C THR A 754 -21.48 5.41 -8.85
N ALA A 755 -22.04 4.78 -9.89
CA ALA A 755 -23.37 4.20 -9.85
C ALA A 755 -23.34 2.75 -10.34
N VAL A 756 -24.15 1.88 -9.72
CA VAL A 756 -24.39 0.51 -10.20
C VAL A 756 -25.88 0.27 -10.27
N PHE A 757 -26.33 -0.11 -11.45
CA PHE A 757 -27.71 -0.50 -11.73
C PHE A 757 -27.78 -2.00 -12.02
N VAL A 758 -28.89 -2.63 -11.65
CA VAL A 758 -29.22 -4.00 -12.09
C VAL A 758 -30.05 -3.96 -13.36
N ASP A 759 -29.89 -4.99 -14.19
CA ASP A 759 -30.68 -5.23 -15.41
C ASP A 759 -30.72 -4.00 -16.35
N GLY A 760 -29.53 -3.51 -16.70
CA GLY A 760 -29.34 -2.39 -17.61
C GLY A 760 -29.44 -2.75 -19.09
N SER A 761 -29.72 -1.76 -19.92
CA SER A 761 -29.69 -1.85 -21.39
C SER A 761 -29.40 -0.50 -22.03
N GLU A 762 -29.13 -0.49 -23.34
CA GLU A 762 -28.96 0.74 -24.13
C GLU A 762 -30.17 1.68 -23.99
N GLU A 763 -31.40 1.14 -23.98
CA GLU A 763 -32.63 1.95 -23.89
C GLU A 763 -32.74 2.70 -22.56
N THR A 764 -32.13 2.15 -21.51
CA THR A 764 -32.25 2.70 -20.15
C THR A 764 -31.12 3.67 -19.77
N LEU A 765 -30.02 3.65 -20.53
CA LEU A 765 -28.82 4.45 -20.25
C LEU A 765 -29.11 5.94 -20.11
N ALA A 766 -29.93 6.50 -21.00
CA ALA A 766 -30.23 7.93 -20.98
C ALA A 766 -30.91 8.34 -19.65
N LYS A 767 -31.91 7.58 -19.20
CA LYS A 767 -32.64 7.84 -17.94
C LYS A 767 -31.76 7.63 -16.70
N ASP A 768 -30.84 6.68 -16.74
CA ASP A 768 -29.92 6.42 -15.63
C ASP A 768 -28.86 7.50 -15.49
N VAL A 769 -28.33 7.98 -16.61
CA VAL A 769 -27.40 9.12 -16.65
C VAL A 769 -28.11 10.40 -16.19
N GLU A 770 -29.36 10.61 -16.61
CA GLU A 770 -30.20 11.73 -16.16
C GLU A 770 -30.40 11.71 -14.64
N LEU A 771 -30.80 10.56 -14.08
CA LEU A 771 -30.92 10.37 -12.64
C LEU A 771 -29.59 10.68 -11.91
N CYS A 772 -28.48 10.12 -12.38
CA CYS A 772 -27.17 10.33 -11.76
C CYS A 772 -26.72 11.79 -11.82
N ASN A 773 -26.99 12.51 -12.92
CA ASN A 773 -26.73 13.94 -13.04
C ASN A 773 -27.55 14.74 -12.03
N TYR A 774 -28.85 14.44 -11.89
CA TYR A 774 -29.70 15.09 -10.89
C TYR A 774 -29.19 14.87 -9.46
N LEU A 775 -28.94 13.61 -9.07
CA LEU A 775 -28.42 13.28 -7.74
C LEU A 775 -27.10 14.00 -7.48
N SER A 776 -26.15 13.93 -8.42
CA SER A 776 -24.85 14.60 -8.29
C SER A 776 -24.97 16.13 -8.20
N SER A 777 -25.93 16.72 -8.93
CA SER A 777 -26.20 18.16 -8.89
C SER A 777 -26.67 18.62 -7.52
N LYS A 778 -27.48 17.81 -6.82
CA LYS A 778 -27.90 18.10 -5.44
C LYS A 778 -26.71 18.05 -4.47
N TYR A 779 -25.82 17.07 -4.59
CA TYR A 779 -24.57 17.08 -3.81
C TYR A 779 -23.70 18.29 -4.14
N SER A 780 -23.53 18.62 -5.42
CA SER A 780 -22.71 19.75 -5.90
C SER A 780 -23.20 21.08 -5.35
N GLN A 781 -24.50 21.34 -5.45
CA GLN A 781 -25.12 22.56 -4.92
C GLN A 781 -24.98 22.63 -3.39
N ALA A 782 -25.22 21.52 -2.69
CA ALA A 782 -25.21 21.52 -1.23
C ALA A 782 -23.80 21.55 -0.61
N LEU A 783 -22.79 21.03 -1.30
CA LEU A 783 -21.41 20.97 -0.84
C LEU A 783 -20.51 22.04 -1.48
N GLU A 784 -21.06 22.85 -2.40
CA GLU A 784 -20.35 23.91 -3.14
C GLU A 784 -19.12 23.39 -3.90
N LEU A 785 -19.24 22.19 -4.48
CA LEU A 785 -18.17 21.53 -5.22
C LEU A 785 -18.54 21.38 -6.71
N PRO A 786 -17.62 21.68 -7.65
CA PRO A 786 -17.85 21.45 -9.07
C PRO A 786 -18.06 19.95 -9.38
N LEU A 787 -18.83 19.68 -10.41
CA LEU A 787 -19.04 18.33 -10.93
C LEU A 787 -17.82 17.82 -11.70
N GLY A 788 -17.51 16.54 -11.52
CA GLY A 788 -16.46 15.80 -12.21
C GLY A 788 -17.04 14.79 -13.19
N GLU A 789 -16.74 13.52 -12.96
CA GLU A 789 -17.10 12.40 -13.86
C GLU A 789 -18.06 11.42 -13.20
N LEU A 790 -18.91 10.81 -14.02
CA LEU A 790 -19.76 9.68 -13.69
C LEU A 790 -19.11 8.41 -14.22
N THR A 791 -18.95 7.40 -13.36
CA THR A 791 -18.67 6.01 -13.74
C THR A 791 -19.89 5.16 -13.38
N LEU A 792 -20.57 4.63 -14.39
CA LEU A 792 -21.80 3.88 -14.28
C LEU A 792 -21.57 2.43 -14.70
N PHE A 793 -22.06 1.49 -13.90
CA PHE A 793 -21.98 0.05 -14.17
C PHE A 793 -23.35 -0.58 -14.25
N TYR A 794 -23.47 -1.62 -15.08
CA TYR A 794 -24.61 -2.52 -15.11
C TYR A 794 -24.19 -3.93 -14.68
N ALA A 795 -24.94 -4.53 -13.74
CA ALA A 795 -24.67 -5.87 -13.23
C ALA A 795 -25.99 -6.65 -13.04
N PRO A 796 -26.42 -7.45 -14.03
CA PRO A 796 -25.89 -7.53 -15.39
C PRO A 796 -26.53 -6.47 -16.33
N MET A 797 -25.90 -6.30 -17.48
CA MET A 797 -26.50 -5.78 -18.69
C MET A 797 -27.26 -6.90 -19.39
N ARG A 798 -28.52 -6.65 -19.77
CA ARG A 798 -29.40 -7.62 -20.41
C ARG A 798 -29.46 -7.36 -21.92
N LYS A 799 -29.58 -8.43 -22.70
CA LYS A 799 -29.91 -8.30 -24.12
C LYS A 799 -31.31 -7.67 -24.26
N PRO A 800 -31.54 -6.84 -25.28
CA PRO A 800 -32.89 -6.40 -25.62
C PRO A 800 -33.75 -7.64 -25.79
N LYS A 801 -34.90 -7.70 -25.10
CA LYS A 801 -35.90 -8.73 -25.41
C LYS A 801 -36.27 -8.53 -26.86
N LYS A 802 -36.08 -9.53 -27.71
CA LYS A 802 -36.72 -9.52 -29.03
C LYS A 802 -38.20 -9.42 -28.73
N ASN A 803 -38.84 -8.35 -29.19
CA ASN A 803 -40.30 -8.29 -29.18
C ASN A 803 -40.74 -9.52 -30.00
N ASP A 804 -41.36 -10.49 -29.35
CA ASP A 804 -42.05 -11.58 -30.04
C ASP A 804 -43.24 -10.92 -30.75
N THR A 805 -42.99 -10.43 -31.97
CA THR A 805 -44.00 -9.91 -32.90
C THR A 805 -44.73 -11.05 -33.57
#